data_AF-K9DU45-F1
#
_entry.id   AF-K9DU45-F1
#
_cell.length_a   1.000
_cell.length_b   1.000
_cell.length_c   1.000
_cell.angle_alpha   90.00
_cell.angle_beta   90.00
_cell.angle_gamma   90.00
#
_symmetry.space_group_name_H-M   'P 1'
#
loop_
_entity.id
_entity.type
_entity.pdbx_description
1 polymer ?
#
loop_
_entity_poly.entity_id
_entity_poly.type
_entity_poly.pdbx_seq_one_letter_code
_entity_poly.pdbx_strand_id
1 'polypeptide(L)'
;MKEGNQYDVACEYAGYRHSKSSLTREEIDNKVLKNRLEILPKNSLRNPVVEKILNQMVNVVNAVIDTYGKPDEIRVELARELKKGAKEREELAKSIAQNTREHEAIRQLLQTEFGMMHVTRNDIIRYKLYEELKDNGYKTLYSDQYIPREKVFSKEIDIEHIIPQARLFDDSLSNKTLEYRAVNIEKGNKTAYDFVKEKYGNDGLRRYLNHCEALFKDKKTKLKKLKMEDQDIPDGFIDRDLRNTQYIAKKALSMLSEISRRVVATTGSITDELRKDWQLVDIMKELNLPKYEALGFVETFKDKDGRIIKKIKDWSKRNDHRHHAMDALTVAFTKDVFIQYFNNKNAFWMSGSKEHANITAIKNKYFEKGKALAPIPLELFRTEAKHHLENILVSIKAKNKVVTNNINRTKKKNGENLKLQQTPRGQLHLESIYGSYRQCIIRDEKVNASFDASKIANVSKSAYRNALLKRLEAYDNDPKKAFTGKNSLDKNPVYLDENKMEKVPDRVKIVEFETVYTIRKPIDPKLSIDKVVDARIRTLLKKRLEEYGGDAQRAFSNIEENPIWLNKEKGISVKRVAIRGISNAQALHDKKDKDGNPILDKEGKGIPTDFVNTSNNHHVAIYRKPVVDKMGQVILDENGSPRYELGEDVISFFEAVARVNLRQPVVDKDYKRSEGWQFLFSMKQNEYFVFPNEKTGFNPKEIDLLNPENYALISPNLFRVQKIGLNDYTFRHHLETSIQNNSNELKFITWIRCGKNGINGVIKVRVNHIGQIVSMGEY
;
A
#
# COMPACT_ATOMS: atom_id res chain seq x y z
N MET A 1 13.22 42.50 27.73
CA MET A 1 14.28 41.93 26.85
C MET A 1 15.32 42.97 26.42
N LYS A 2 14.96 44.10 25.79
CA LYS A 2 15.94 45.15 25.44
C LYS A 2 16.65 45.76 26.66
N GLU A 3 15.99 45.74 27.80
CA GLU A 3 16.52 46.16 29.12
C GLU A 3 17.34 45.05 29.83
N GLY A 4 17.77 43.99 29.13
CA GLY A 4 18.57 42.90 29.70
C GLY A 4 17.78 41.79 30.41
N ASN A 5 16.48 41.97 30.67
CA ASN A 5 15.63 40.92 31.25
C ASN A 5 15.58 39.66 30.37
N GLN A 6 15.78 38.49 30.98
CA GLN A 6 15.58 37.18 30.34
C GLN A 6 14.14 37.02 29.85
N TYR A 7 13.91 36.14 28.87
CA TYR A 7 12.63 36.02 28.15
C TYR A 7 11.45 35.69 29.08
N ASP A 8 11.65 34.74 29.99
CA ASP A 8 10.71 34.32 31.00
C ASP A 8 10.30 35.47 31.94
N VAL A 9 11.28 36.20 32.46
CA VAL A 9 11.10 37.37 33.34
C VAL A 9 10.39 38.50 32.60
N ALA A 10 10.79 38.77 31.36
CA ALA A 10 10.15 39.79 30.52
C ALA A 10 8.70 39.45 30.19
N CYS A 11 8.37 38.17 29.99
CA CYS A 11 7.00 37.72 29.83
C CYS A 11 6.20 37.92 31.11
N GLU A 12 6.74 37.57 32.27
CA GLU A 12 6.08 37.77 33.57
C GLU A 12 5.78 39.25 33.84
N TYR A 13 6.75 40.15 33.63
CA TYR A 13 6.55 41.59 33.75
C TYR A 13 5.50 42.14 32.79
N ALA A 14 5.33 41.51 31.62
CA ALA A 14 4.29 41.87 30.67
C ALA A 14 2.93 41.16 30.93
N GLY A 15 2.80 40.42 32.05
CA GLY A 15 1.59 39.68 32.40
C GLY A 15 1.35 38.41 31.56
N TYR A 16 2.37 37.92 30.86
CA TYR A 16 2.31 36.72 30.04
C TYR A 16 2.99 35.53 30.71
N ARG A 17 2.30 34.39 30.76
CA ARG A 17 2.92 33.11 31.16
C ARG A 17 3.69 32.51 29.97
N HIS A 18 5.01 32.69 29.95
CA HIS A 18 5.90 32.14 28.92
C HIS A 18 5.81 30.62 28.77
N SER A 19 5.41 29.92 29.85
CA SER A 19 5.28 28.48 29.94
C SER A 19 3.82 28.01 30.09
N LYS A 20 2.89 28.64 29.36
CA LYS A 20 1.44 28.34 29.46
C LYS A 20 1.07 26.84 29.30
N SER A 21 1.89 26.07 28.59
CA SER A 21 1.72 24.61 28.43
C SER A 21 2.38 23.76 29.52
N SER A 22 3.22 24.36 30.37
CA SER A 22 3.89 23.69 31.49
C SER A 22 3.07 23.97 32.76
N LEU A 23 2.15 23.06 33.05
CA LEU A 23 1.31 23.14 34.25
C LEU A 23 2.10 22.70 35.48
N THR A 24 1.84 23.35 36.61
CA THR A 24 2.31 22.92 37.92
C THR A 24 1.57 21.64 38.35
N ARG A 25 2.08 20.97 39.39
CA ARG A 25 1.44 19.75 39.93
C ARG A 25 -0.01 20.00 40.34
N GLU A 26 -0.25 21.09 41.08
CA GLU A 26 -1.59 21.47 41.53
C GLU A 26 -2.53 21.76 40.36
N GLU A 27 -2.05 22.44 39.31
CA GLU A 27 -2.85 22.69 38.10
C GLU A 27 -3.16 21.41 37.32
N ILE A 28 -2.26 20.42 37.31
CA ILE A 28 -2.50 19.11 36.68
C ILE A 28 -3.55 18.34 37.48
N ASP A 29 -3.44 18.33 38.80
CA ASP A 29 -4.34 17.61 39.70
C ASP A 29 -5.76 18.17 39.60
N ASN A 30 -5.90 19.50 39.59
CA ASN A 30 -7.16 20.23 39.45
C ASN A 30 -7.69 20.33 38.00
N LYS A 31 -6.97 19.78 37.01
CA LYS A 31 -7.37 19.85 35.61
C LYS A 31 -8.66 19.07 35.35
N VAL A 32 -9.67 19.75 34.81
CA VAL A 32 -10.90 19.10 34.33
C VAL A 32 -10.62 18.35 33.04
N LEU A 33 -10.82 17.03 33.08
CA LEU A 33 -10.61 16.14 31.93
C LEU A 33 -11.91 15.95 31.14
N LYS A 34 -11.83 16.01 29.81
CA LYS A 34 -12.94 15.64 28.93
C LYS A 34 -13.22 14.14 29.01
N ASN A 35 -14.48 13.75 28.76
CA ASN A 35 -14.86 12.33 28.72
C ASN A 35 -14.39 11.63 27.44
N ARG A 36 -14.31 12.36 26.32
CA ARG A 36 -13.89 11.86 25.01
C ARG A 36 -13.07 12.92 24.27
N LEU A 37 -12.27 12.47 23.32
CA LEU A 37 -11.60 13.35 22.36
C LEU A 37 -12.56 13.74 21.23
N GLU A 38 -12.48 15.01 20.83
CA GLU A 38 -13.23 15.53 19.68
C GLU A 38 -12.49 15.26 18.37
N ILE A 39 -13.25 14.93 17.32
CA ILE A 39 -12.73 14.79 15.97
C ILE A 39 -12.35 16.17 15.44
N LEU A 40 -11.12 16.31 14.93
CA LEU A 40 -10.67 17.54 14.31
C LEU A 40 -11.53 17.87 13.07
N PRO A 41 -12.07 19.10 12.99
CA PRO A 41 -12.79 19.56 11.81
C PRO A 41 -11.91 19.49 10.55
N LYS A 42 -12.55 19.34 9.39
CA LYS A 42 -11.86 19.37 8.09
C LYS A 42 -11.17 20.71 7.90
N ASN A 43 -9.93 20.70 7.42
CA ASN A 43 -9.12 21.90 7.16
C ASN A 43 -8.84 22.75 8.41
N SER A 44 -8.87 22.13 9.60
CA SER A 44 -8.44 22.75 10.86
C SER A 44 -6.92 22.82 10.99
N LEU A 45 -6.17 22.01 10.25
CA LEU A 45 -4.72 21.99 10.15
C LEU A 45 -4.29 22.19 8.69
N ARG A 46 -3.10 22.73 8.49
CA ARG A 46 -2.54 22.96 7.14
C ARG A 46 -2.31 21.67 6.34
N ASN A 47 -2.12 20.54 7.01
CA ASN A 47 -1.86 19.25 6.35
C ASN A 47 -3.03 18.27 6.59
N PRO A 48 -3.84 17.95 5.57
CA PRO A 48 -4.99 17.06 5.71
C PRO A 48 -4.61 15.60 6.02
N VAL A 49 -3.38 15.17 5.71
CA VAL A 49 -2.89 13.85 6.11
C VAL A 49 -2.73 13.77 7.62
N VAL A 50 -2.24 14.84 8.24
CA VAL A 50 -2.07 14.92 9.70
C VAL A 50 -3.41 14.95 10.40
N GLU A 51 -4.37 15.74 9.92
CA GLU A 51 -5.75 15.72 10.45
C GLU A 51 -6.32 14.30 10.43
N LYS A 52 -6.15 13.59 9.31
CA LYS A 52 -6.63 12.22 9.16
C LYS A 52 -5.99 11.28 10.19
N ILE A 53 -4.68 11.38 10.41
CA ILE A 53 -3.94 10.56 11.37
C ILE A 53 -4.40 10.85 12.80
N LEU A 54 -4.46 12.12 13.20
CA LEU A 54 -4.95 12.52 14.52
C LEU A 54 -6.40 12.06 14.74
N ASN A 55 -7.24 12.12 13.71
CA ASN A 55 -8.60 11.59 13.79
C ASN A 55 -8.65 10.06 13.90
N GLN A 56 -7.65 9.31 13.40
CA GLN A 56 -7.55 7.88 13.70
C GLN A 56 -7.10 7.64 15.14
N MET A 57 -6.16 8.44 15.67
CA MET A 57 -5.80 8.40 17.09
C MET A 57 -7.01 8.66 17.98
N VAL A 58 -7.80 9.70 17.69
CA VAL A 58 -9.06 10.01 18.40
C VAL A 58 -10.01 8.82 18.41
N ASN A 59 -10.21 8.17 17.26
CA ASN A 59 -11.10 7.02 17.17
C ASN A 59 -10.63 5.81 18.01
N VAL A 60 -9.32 5.52 17.99
CA VAL A 60 -8.74 4.42 18.78
C VAL A 60 -8.85 4.72 20.27
N VAL A 61 -8.45 5.91 20.69
CA VAL A 61 -8.50 6.34 22.09
C VAL A 61 -9.93 6.34 22.62
N ASN A 62 -10.89 6.88 21.87
CA ASN A 62 -12.29 6.86 22.27
C ASN A 62 -12.84 5.42 22.36
N ALA A 63 -12.45 4.52 21.45
CA ALA A 63 -12.84 3.12 21.53
C ALA A 63 -12.23 2.40 22.75
N VAL A 64 -10.98 2.74 23.12
CA VAL A 64 -10.35 2.27 24.36
C VAL A 64 -11.12 2.78 25.58
N ILE A 65 -11.46 4.07 25.63
CA ILE A 65 -12.25 4.66 26.72
C ILE A 65 -13.60 3.95 26.87
N ASP A 66 -14.28 3.72 25.76
CA ASP A 66 -15.61 3.08 25.75
C ASP A 66 -15.56 1.63 26.25
N THR A 67 -14.43 0.94 26.03
CA THR A 67 -14.28 -0.48 26.34
C THR A 67 -13.68 -0.73 27.73
N TYR A 68 -12.67 0.06 28.11
CA TYR A 68 -11.83 -0.18 29.30
C TYR A 68 -11.86 0.97 30.30
N GLY A 69 -12.56 2.06 30.01
CA GLY A 69 -12.54 3.27 30.83
C GLY A 69 -11.39 4.22 30.50
N LYS A 70 -11.36 5.35 31.19
CA LYS A 70 -10.40 6.43 30.91
C LYS A 70 -8.99 6.02 31.38
N PRO A 71 -7.95 6.20 30.54
CA PRO A 71 -6.59 5.87 30.92
C PRO A 71 -6.01 6.85 31.96
N ASP A 72 -5.34 6.32 32.99
CA ASP A 72 -4.62 7.11 33.99
C ASP A 72 -3.43 7.85 33.38
N GLU A 73 -2.70 7.16 32.49
CA GLU A 73 -1.53 7.65 31.79
C GLU A 73 -1.59 7.28 30.31
N ILE A 74 -1.14 8.20 29.45
CA ILE A 74 -0.96 7.93 28.02
C ILE A 74 0.51 8.11 27.64
N ARG A 75 1.14 7.05 27.14
CA ARG A 75 2.48 7.10 26.56
C ARG A 75 2.40 7.05 25.04
N VAL A 76 3.14 7.92 24.36
CA VAL A 76 3.13 8.02 22.91
C VAL A 76 4.53 8.10 22.33
N GLU A 77 4.78 7.32 21.28
CA GLU A 77 5.97 7.46 20.44
C GLU A 77 5.65 8.37 19.25
N LEU A 78 6.49 9.39 19.04
CA LEU A 78 6.25 10.39 18.02
C LEU A 78 7.05 10.10 16.75
N ALA A 79 6.35 9.73 15.68
CA ALA A 79 6.97 9.40 14.40
C ALA A 79 7.34 10.66 13.59
N ARG A 80 8.62 10.79 13.22
CA ARG A 80 9.18 11.89 12.43
C ARG A 80 8.66 11.99 11.00
N GLU A 81 8.25 10.87 10.42
CA GLU A 81 7.90 10.78 8.99
C GLU A 81 6.52 11.35 8.67
N LEU A 82 5.66 11.51 9.68
CA LEU A 82 4.25 11.90 9.51
C LEU A 82 4.06 13.33 8.96
N LYS A 83 5.09 14.18 9.04
CA LYS A 83 5.06 15.54 8.49
C LYS A 83 5.42 15.62 7.01
N LYS A 84 6.02 14.55 6.44
CA LYS A 84 6.64 14.65 5.12
C LYS A 84 5.59 14.88 4.02
N GLY A 85 5.83 15.89 3.20
CA GLY A 85 5.00 16.20 2.03
C GLY A 85 5.01 15.05 1.00
N ALA A 86 4.18 15.13 -0.05
CA ALA A 86 4.21 14.14 -1.13
C ALA A 86 5.59 14.09 -1.81
N LYS A 87 6.17 15.26 -2.14
CA LYS A 87 7.50 15.38 -2.75
C LYS A 87 8.63 14.86 -1.85
N GLU A 88 8.64 15.24 -0.56
CA GLU A 88 9.64 14.75 0.39
C GLU A 88 9.56 13.22 0.60
N ARG A 89 8.35 12.64 0.56
CA ARG A 89 8.17 11.18 0.59
C ARG A 89 8.68 10.51 -0.68
N GLU A 90 8.47 11.13 -1.83
CA GLU A 90 9.01 10.65 -3.11
C GLU A 90 10.55 10.70 -3.13
N GLU A 91 11.16 11.79 -2.68
CA GLU A 91 12.62 11.92 -2.55
C GLU A 91 13.20 10.90 -1.58
N LEU A 92 12.54 10.69 -0.43
CA LEU A 92 12.92 9.64 0.52
C LEU A 92 12.83 8.25 -0.12
N ALA A 93 11.74 7.95 -0.83
CA ALA A 93 11.57 6.67 -1.51
C ALA A 93 12.64 6.45 -2.60
N LYS A 94 12.98 7.48 -3.37
CA LYS A 94 14.08 7.45 -4.35
C LYS A 94 15.42 7.18 -3.67
N SER A 95 15.72 7.87 -2.58
CA SER A 95 16.95 7.66 -1.80
C SER A 95 17.04 6.25 -1.22
N ILE A 96 15.94 5.72 -0.66
CA ILE A 96 15.87 4.34 -0.17
C ILE A 96 16.10 3.33 -1.31
N ALA A 97 15.46 3.53 -2.46
CA ALA A 97 15.62 2.66 -3.61
C ALA A 97 17.06 2.68 -4.15
N GLN A 98 17.69 3.85 -4.21
CA GLN A 98 19.09 4.00 -4.60
C GLN A 98 20.02 3.29 -3.63
N ASN A 99 19.87 3.51 -2.32
CA ASN A 99 20.66 2.83 -1.28
C ASN A 99 20.47 1.31 -1.34
N THR A 100 19.26 0.83 -1.65
CA THR A 100 18.97 -0.61 -1.77
C THR A 100 19.72 -1.21 -2.96
N ARG A 101 19.73 -0.53 -4.12
CA ARG A 101 20.50 -0.98 -5.29
C ARG A 101 21.99 -0.97 -5.03
N GLU A 102 22.50 0.07 -4.38
CA GLU A 102 23.91 0.17 -3.99
C GLU A 102 24.30 -0.98 -3.05
N HIS A 103 23.47 -1.28 -2.04
CA HIS A 103 23.71 -2.39 -1.12
C HIS A 103 23.73 -3.75 -1.83
N GLU A 104 22.85 -3.95 -2.81
CA GLU A 104 22.82 -5.19 -3.59
C GLU A 104 24.04 -5.32 -4.51
N ALA A 105 24.48 -4.22 -5.14
CA ALA A 105 25.70 -4.20 -5.93
C ALA A 105 26.94 -4.51 -5.07
N ILE A 106 27.03 -3.93 -3.87
CA ILE A 106 28.10 -4.24 -2.91
C ILE A 106 28.02 -5.70 -2.48
N ARG A 107 26.82 -6.22 -2.22
CA ARG A 107 26.64 -7.64 -1.85
C ARG A 107 27.18 -8.57 -2.94
N GLN A 108 26.84 -8.32 -4.20
CA GLN A 108 27.36 -9.10 -5.33
C GLN A 108 28.88 -9.00 -5.41
N LEU A 109 29.44 -7.80 -5.30
CA LEU A 109 30.89 -7.58 -5.29
C LEU A 109 31.59 -8.35 -4.16
N LEU A 110 31.04 -8.34 -2.94
CA LEU A 110 31.61 -9.08 -1.80
C LEU A 110 31.52 -10.60 -2.02
N GLN A 111 30.49 -11.08 -2.71
CA GLN A 111 30.38 -12.50 -3.07
C GLN A 111 31.40 -12.89 -4.15
N THR A 112 31.54 -12.09 -5.21
CA THR A 112 32.39 -12.42 -6.36
C THR A 112 33.87 -12.17 -6.10
N GLU A 113 34.23 -11.05 -5.49
CA GLU A 113 35.63 -10.61 -5.36
C GLU A 113 36.26 -10.95 -4.01
N PHE A 114 35.46 -11.06 -2.94
CA PHE A 114 35.94 -11.44 -1.61
C PHE A 114 35.58 -12.88 -1.22
N GLY A 115 34.89 -13.62 -2.10
CA GLY A 115 34.51 -15.02 -1.87
C GLY A 115 33.57 -15.23 -0.69
N MET A 116 32.84 -14.20 -0.26
CA MET A 116 31.98 -14.27 0.92
C MET A 116 30.66 -14.98 0.58
N MET A 117 30.47 -16.22 1.07
CA MET A 117 29.22 -16.96 0.85
C MET A 117 27.99 -16.25 1.45
N HIS A 118 28.14 -15.63 2.63
CA HIS A 118 27.08 -14.92 3.32
C HIS A 118 27.51 -13.50 3.69
N VAL A 119 26.89 -12.51 3.06
CA VAL A 119 27.19 -11.09 3.29
C VAL A 119 26.17 -10.50 4.26
N THR A 120 26.65 -10.01 5.41
CA THR A 120 25.82 -9.33 6.41
C THR A 120 25.70 -7.84 6.11
N ARG A 121 24.76 -7.16 6.78
CA ARG A 121 24.64 -5.69 6.71
C ARG A 121 25.91 -4.99 7.22
N ASN A 122 26.58 -5.56 8.22
CA ASN A 122 27.81 -4.99 8.75
C ASN A 122 28.95 -5.10 7.72
N ASP A 123 28.99 -6.17 6.92
CA ASP A 123 29.99 -6.32 5.86
C ASP A 123 29.80 -5.24 4.77
N ILE A 124 28.56 -4.97 4.37
CA ILE A 124 28.24 -3.87 3.44
C ILE A 124 28.66 -2.52 4.04
N ILE A 125 28.32 -2.25 5.32
CA ILE A 125 28.72 -1.00 6.00
C ILE A 125 30.23 -0.87 6.04
N ARG A 126 30.94 -1.95 6.40
CA ARG A 126 32.40 -2.00 6.48
C ARG A 126 33.04 -1.69 5.13
N TYR A 127 32.55 -2.29 4.05
CA TYR A 127 33.02 -2.00 2.70
C TYR A 127 32.78 -0.53 2.30
N LYS A 128 31.60 0.02 2.59
CA LYS A 128 31.31 1.45 2.33
C LYS A 128 32.26 2.38 3.07
N LEU A 129 32.58 2.05 4.32
CA LEU A 129 33.53 2.83 5.12
C LEU A 129 34.97 2.67 4.62
N TYR A 130 35.34 1.50 4.10
CA TYR A 130 36.64 1.27 3.47
C TYR A 130 36.81 2.09 2.18
N GLU A 131 35.83 2.03 1.27
CA GLU A 131 35.83 2.83 0.04
C GLU A 131 35.81 4.34 0.32
N GLU A 132 35.22 4.74 1.44
CA GLU A 132 35.24 6.14 1.89
C GLU A 132 36.64 6.64 2.28
N LEU A 133 37.61 5.74 2.54
CA LEU A 133 39.01 6.07 2.83
C LEU A 133 39.91 6.06 1.59
N LYS A 134 39.38 5.73 0.41
CA LYS A 134 40.14 5.55 -0.84
C LYS A 134 41.00 6.76 -1.19
N ASP A 135 40.43 7.96 -1.08
CA ASP A 135 41.12 9.21 -1.43
C ASP A 135 42.24 9.59 -0.45
N ASN A 136 42.31 8.92 0.72
CA ASN A 136 43.44 9.00 1.66
C ASN A 136 44.36 7.77 1.57
N GLY A 137 44.29 7.01 0.48
CA GLY A 137 45.06 5.79 0.28
C GLY A 137 44.66 4.64 1.21
N TYR A 138 43.38 4.54 1.60
CA TYR A 138 42.84 3.52 2.51
C TYR A 138 43.48 3.50 3.90
N LYS A 139 43.94 4.66 4.38
CA LYS A 139 44.44 4.83 5.74
C LYS A 139 43.32 5.21 6.70
N THR A 140 43.39 4.69 7.92
CA THR A 140 42.49 5.05 9.02
C THR A 140 42.58 6.54 9.35
N LEU A 141 41.50 7.09 9.91
CA LEU A 141 41.44 8.53 10.20
C LEU A 141 42.23 8.93 11.44
N TYR A 142 42.37 8.05 12.45
CA TYR A 142 42.99 8.44 13.73
C TYR A 142 44.45 8.05 13.79
N SER A 143 44.77 6.80 13.43
CA SER A 143 46.12 6.26 13.51
C SER A 143 46.96 6.44 12.23
N ASP A 144 46.36 6.92 11.14
CA ASP A 144 46.95 7.01 9.78
C ASP A 144 47.53 5.68 9.29
N GLN A 145 46.99 4.56 9.77
CA GLN A 145 47.46 3.22 9.42
C GLN A 145 46.75 2.72 8.17
N TYR A 146 47.50 2.20 7.21
CA TYR A 146 46.96 1.59 6.00
C TYR A 146 46.14 0.33 6.34
N ILE A 147 44.98 0.16 5.72
CA ILE A 147 44.17 -1.06 5.78
C ILE A 147 44.36 -1.82 4.47
N PRO A 148 45.05 -2.98 4.48
CA PRO A 148 45.08 -3.86 3.32
C PRO A 148 43.68 -4.39 2.98
N ARG A 149 43.37 -4.51 1.69
CA ARG A 149 42.06 -4.92 1.18
C ARG A 149 41.59 -6.25 1.79
N GLU A 150 42.49 -7.21 1.91
CA GLU A 150 42.27 -8.53 2.48
C GLU A 150 41.99 -8.51 3.99
N LYS A 151 42.43 -7.47 4.70
CA LYS A 151 42.25 -7.34 6.15
C LYS A 151 40.98 -6.60 6.54
N VAL A 152 40.27 -5.96 5.61
CA VAL A 152 39.07 -5.16 5.88
C VAL A 152 38.04 -5.91 6.73
N PHE A 153 37.81 -7.20 6.43
CA PHE A 153 36.82 -8.04 7.12
C PHE A 153 37.39 -8.87 8.28
N SER A 154 38.67 -8.70 8.59
CA SER A 154 39.33 -9.40 9.70
C SER A 154 38.84 -8.90 11.07
N LYS A 155 39.25 -9.59 12.14
CA LYS A 155 39.00 -9.16 13.52
C LYS A 155 39.93 -8.02 13.98
N GLU A 156 40.93 -7.66 13.17
CA GLU A 156 41.87 -6.59 13.46
C GLU A 156 41.26 -5.20 13.19
N ILE A 157 40.22 -5.12 12.36
CA ILE A 157 39.56 -3.88 11.96
C ILE A 157 38.13 -3.83 12.52
N ASP A 158 37.84 -2.80 13.31
CA ASP A 158 36.51 -2.56 13.85
C ASP A 158 35.78 -1.46 13.05
N ILE A 159 34.45 -1.58 12.98
CA ILE A 159 33.59 -0.43 12.64
C ILE A 159 33.51 0.41 13.91
N GLU A 160 34.12 1.59 13.89
CA GLU A 160 34.27 2.45 15.05
C GLU A 160 33.32 3.66 15.00
N HIS A 161 32.78 4.05 16.16
CA HIS A 161 31.97 5.25 16.31
C HIS A 161 32.83 6.48 16.60
N ILE A 162 32.82 7.44 15.67
CA ILE A 162 33.58 8.70 15.74
C ILE A 162 33.33 9.42 17.07
N ILE A 163 32.04 9.58 17.41
CA ILE A 163 31.60 9.97 18.74
C ILE A 163 30.94 8.73 19.36
N PRO A 164 31.36 8.29 20.55
CA PRO A 164 30.87 7.05 21.15
C PRO A 164 29.34 6.96 21.14
N GLN A 165 28.81 5.83 20.68
CA GLN A 165 27.36 5.62 20.58
C GLN A 165 26.65 5.84 21.92
N ALA A 166 27.30 5.49 23.03
CA ALA A 166 26.79 5.69 24.38
C ALA A 166 26.61 7.18 24.76
N ARG A 167 27.30 8.11 24.07
CA ARG A 167 27.28 9.56 24.34
C ARG A 167 26.36 10.32 23.38
N LEU A 168 26.36 9.98 22.09
CA LEU A 168 25.59 10.70 21.06
C LEU A 168 24.26 10.01 20.66
N PHE A 169 24.11 8.73 20.98
CA PHE A 169 23.01 7.86 20.56
C PHE A 169 22.77 7.86 19.04
N ASP A 170 23.86 7.87 18.28
CA ASP A 170 23.85 7.96 16.81
C ASP A 170 24.63 6.79 16.19
N ASP A 171 23.88 5.86 15.60
CA ASP A 171 24.41 4.70 14.88
C ASP A 171 24.45 4.89 13.35
N SER A 172 24.26 6.12 12.86
CA SER A 172 24.28 6.42 11.43
C SER A 172 25.68 6.22 10.84
N LEU A 173 25.74 5.95 9.53
CA LEU A 173 27.01 5.84 8.80
C LEU A 173 27.89 7.09 8.95
N SER A 174 27.26 8.26 9.12
CA SER A 174 27.98 9.53 9.34
C SER A 174 28.70 9.62 10.69
N ASN A 175 28.40 8.74 11.65
CA ASN A 175 29.12 8.61 12.91
C ASN A 175 30.07 7.40 12.94
N LYS A 176 30.31 6.73 11.80
CA LYS A 176 31.12 5.52 11.73
C LYS A 176 32.37 5.71 10.87
N THR A 177 33.44 5.01 11.20
CA THR A 177 34.66 4.86 10.40
C THR A 177 35.26 3.46 10.57
N LEU A 178 36.34 3.13 9.86
CA LEU A 178 37.17 1.97 10.18
C LEU A 178 38.40 2.40 10.97
N GLU A 179 38.77 1.58 11.95
CA GLU A 179 39.99 1.74 12.74
C GLU A 179 40.49 0.36 13.21
N TYR A 180 41.80 0.27 13.51
CA TYR A 180 42.36 -0.93 14.12
C TYR A 180 41.81 -1.13 15.52
N ARG A 181 41.44 -2.37 15.85
CA ARG A 181 40.83 -2.77 17.12
C ARG A 181 41.62 -2.30 18.34
N ALA A 182 42.96 -2.37 18.29
CA ALA A 182 43.81 -1.90 19.37
C ALA A 182 43.65 -0.39 19.63
N VAL A 183 43.63 0.40 18.54
CA VAL A 183 43.44 1.87 18.60
C VAL A 183 42.02 2.22 19.04
N ASN A 184 41.02 1.45 18.60
CA ASN A 184 39.64 1.62 19.05
C ASN A 184 39.50 1.40 20.57
N ILE A 185 40.06 0.29 21.08
CA ILE A 185 40.08 -0.01 22.51
C ILE A 185 40.76 1.13 23.29
N GLU A 186 41.87 1.65 22.77
CA GLU A 186 42.61 2.76 23.38
C GLU A 186 41.82 4.08 23.38
N LYS A 187 41.10 4.40 22.30
CA LYS A 187 40.20 5.56 22.23
C LYS A 187 39.10 5.50 23.29
N GLY A 188 38.55 4.30 23.53
CA GLY A 188 37.51 4.08 24.51
C GLY A 188 36.31 5.02 24.30
N ASN A 189 35.93 5.75 25.35
CA ASN A 189 34.75 6.63 25.33
C ASN A 189 35.06 8.10 24.97
N LYS A 190 36.21 8.40 24.38
CA LYS A 190 36.56 9.75 23.91
C LYS A 190 36.00 10.00 22.51
N THR A 191 35.77 11.27 22.14
CA THR A 191 35.55 11.62 20.72
C THR A 191 36.82 11.35 19.91
N ALA A 192 36.68 11.23 18.59
CA ALA A 192 37.83 11.16 17.69
C ALA A 192 38.75 12.39 17.86
N TYR A 193 38.17 13.58 18.01
CA TYR A 193 38.92 14.82 18.20
C TYR A 193 39.79 14.76 19.46
N ASP A 194 39.18 14.44 20.60
CA ASP A 194 39.87 14.44 21.90
C ASP A 194 40.92 13.33 21.98
N PHE A 195 40.60 12.14 21.44
CA PHE A 195 41.57 11.05 21.35
C PHE A 195 42.81 11.45 20.53
N VAL A 196 42.61 12.05 19.34
CA VAL A 196 43.74 12.46 18.50
C VAL A 196 44.54 13.58 19.16
N LYS A 197 43.87 14.54 19.79
CA LYS A 197 44.52 15.66 20.52
C LYS A 197 45.37 15.14 21.66
N GLU A 198 44.86 14.22 22.46
CA GLU A 198 45.56 13.62 23.60
C GLU A 198 46.74 12.76 23.14
N LYS A 199 46.54 11.93 22.11
CA LYS A 199 47.55 10.96 21.67
C LYS A 199 48.67 11.59 20.83
N TYR A 200 48.34 12.59 19.99
CA TYR A 200 49.25 13.12 18.98
C TYR A 200 49.51 14.63 19.11
N GLY A 201 48.98 15.28 20.16
CA GLY A 201 49.16 16.71 20.42
C GLY A 201 48.47 17.62 19.39
N ASN A 202 48.72 18.92 19.51
CA ASN A 202 48.09 19.94 18.66
C ASN A 202 48.46 19.82 17.17
N ASP A 203 49.70 19.42 16.87
CA ASP A 203 50.13 19.22 15.48
C ASP A 203 49.47 17.98 14.84
N GLY A 204 49.34 16.89 15.61
CA GLY A 204 48.59 15.71 15.19
C GLY A 204 47.12 16.03 14.93
N LEU A 205 46.50 16.78 15.84
CA LEU A 205 45.13 17.25 15.70
C LEU A 205 44.93 18.12 14.44
N ARG A 206 45.84 19.06 14.18
CA ARG A 206 45.78 19.92 12.98
C ARG A 206 45.84 19.09 11.69
N ARG A 207 46.72 18.07 11.63
CA ARG A 207 46.79 17.16 10.47
C ARG A 207 45.50 16.37 10.29
N TYR A 208 44.98 15.80 11.36
CA TYR A 208 43.69 15.09 11.37
C TYR A 208 42.54 15.96 10.84
N LEU A 209 42.41 17.19 11.35
CA LEU A 209 41.34 18.11 10.94
C LEU A 209 41.44 18.48 9.46
N ASN A 210 42.66 18.69 8.95
CA ASN A 210 42.89 18.98 7.54
C ASN A 210 42.54 17.78 6.64
N HIS A 211 42.93 16.56 7.02
CA HIS A 211 42.56 15.35 6.29
C HIS A 211 41.04 15.15 6.28
N CYS A 212 40.39 15.35 7.44
CA CYS A 212 38.94 15.27 7.53
C CYS A 212 38.24 16.30 6.64
N GLU A 213 38.73 17.55 6.60
CA GLU A 213 38.18 18.61 5.75
C GLU A 213 38.31 18.24 4.26
N ALA A 214 39.46 17.72 3.84
CA ALA A 214 39.71 17.32 2.46
C ALA A 214 38.80 16.17 2.03
N LEU A 215 38.68 15.11 2.84
CA LEU A 215 37.93 13.90 2.52
C LEU A 215 36.41 14.07 2.64
N PHE A 216 35.96 14.92 3.57
CA PHE A 216 34.54 14.99 3.96
C PHE A 216 33.89 16.35 3.71
N LYS A 217 34.49 17.20 2.88
CA LYS A 217 33.95 18.53 2.51
C LYS A 217 32.47 18.50 2.09
N ASP A 218 32.12 17.53 1.25
CA ASP A 218 30.74 17.37 0.75
C ASP A 218 29.84 16.60 1.73
N LYS A 219 30.41 15.96 2.76
CA LYS A 219 29.72 15.19 3.79
C LYS A 219 29.67 15.97 5.12
N LYS A 220 29.05 17.15 5.07
CA LYS A 220 28.97 18.13 6.20
C LYS A 220 28.61 17.52 7.56
N THR A 221 27.70 16.55 7.60
CA THR A 221 27.28 15.91 8.87
C THR A 221 28.39 15.05 9.49
N LYS A 222 29.11 14.27 8.68
CA LYS A 222 30.23 13.42 9.15
C LYS A 222 31.41 14.29 9.55
N LEU A 223 31.73 15.30 8.73
CA LEU A 223 32.76 16.30 9.02
C LEU A 223 32.51 16.99 10.37
N LYS A 224 31.29 17.46 10.63
CA LYS A 224 30.93 18.06 11.91
C LYS A 224 31.19 17.13 13.10
N LYS A 225 30.94 15.83 12.97
CA LYS A 225 31.14 14.84 14.03
C LYS A 225 32.61 14.51 14.27
N LEU A 226 33.41 14.44 13.20
CA LEU A 226 34.87 14.26 13.28
C LEU A 226 35.53 15.43 14.02
N LYS A 227 34.96 16.63 13.90
CA LYS A 227 35.46 17.86 14.53
C LYS A 227 34.85 18.18 15.89
N MET A 228 33.98 17.33 16.42
CA MET A 228 33.25 17.61 17.65
C MET A 228 34.09 17.26 18.86
N GLU A 229 34.23 18.23 19.78
CA GLU A 229 34.85 18.02 21.08
C GLU A 229 33.85 17.43 22.08
N ASP A 230 34.36 16.83 23.15
CA ASP A 230 33.58 16.25 24.23
C ASP A 230 32.59 17.25 24.86
N GLN A 231 32.99 18.51 24.98
CA GLN A 231 32.17 19.62 25.52
C GLN A 231 31.04 20.06 24.58
N ASP A 232 31.19 19.80 23.27
CA ASP A 232 30.21 20.18 22.24
C ASP A 232 29.15 19.10 22.00
N ILE A 233 29.26 17.95 22.68
CA ILE A 233 28.26 16.89 22.61
C ILE A 233 26.96 17.42 23.23
N PRO A 234 25.86 17.58 22.46
CA PRO A 234 24.65 18.18 23.00
C PRO A 234 23.98 17.30 24.06
N ASP A 235 23.59 17.91 25.17
CA ASP A 235 22.74 17.29 26.20
C ASP A 235 21.30 17.07 25.71
N GLY A 236 20.61 16.08 26.28
CA GLY A 236 19.18 15.88 26.05
C GLY A 236 18.83 15.36 24.66
N PHE A 237 19.22 14.12 24.36
CA PHE A 237 18.95 13.46 23.08
C PHE A 237 17.47 13.50 22.65
N ILE A 238 16.54 13.23 23.58
CA ILE A 238 15.10 13.27 23.31
C ILE A 238 14.62 14.69 22.97
N ASP A 239 15.09 15.73 23.68
CA ASP A 239 14.65 17.10 23.39
C ASP A 239 15.11 17.57 22.01
N ARG A 240 16.30 17.16 21.58
CA ARG A 240 16.79 17.37 20.21
C ARG A 240 15.91 16.66 19.18
N ASP A 241 15.51 15.44 19.49
CA ASP A 241 14.71 14.57 18.64
C ASP A 241 13.24 15.04 18.54
N LEU A 242 12.64 15.44 19.67
CA LEU A 242 11.30 16.02 19.81
C LEU A 242 11.24 17.44 19.22
N ARG A 243 12.32 18.24 19.36
CA ARG A 243 12.44 19.53 18.66
C ARG A 243 12.39 19.38 17.13
N ASN A 244 12.62 18.19 16.59
CA ASN A 244 12.48 17.94 15.15
C ASN A 244 11.08 17.46 14.72
N THR A 245 10.20 17.03 15.65
CA THR A 245 8.84 16.48 15.37
C THR A 245 7.67 17.43 15.70
N GLN A 246 7.98 18.69 15.97
CA GLN A 246 7.20 19.53 16.88
C GLN A 246 5.70 19.69 16.62
N TYR A 247 5.20 20.01 15.42
CA TYR A 247 3.80 20.47 15.36
C TYR A 247 2.74 19.36 15.51
N ILE A 248 2.96 18.20 14.87
CA ILE A 248 2.04 17.06 14.99
C ILE A 248 2.11 16.49 16.39
N ALA A 249 3.34 16.33 16.90
CA ALA A 249 3.62 15.90 18.25
C ALA A 249 2.94 16.80 19.29
N LYS A 250 3.17 18.11 19.22
CA LYS A 250 2.55 19.09 20.13
C LYS A 250 1.04 19.02 20.06
N LYS A 251 0.45 18.89 18.86
CA LYS A 251 -1.01 18.81 18.73
C LYS A 251 -1.56 17.49 19.28
N ALA A 252 -0.93 16.36 19.00
CA ALA A 252 -1.31 15.06 19.55
C ALA A 252 -1.24 15.06 21.08
N LEU A 253 -0.11 15.51 21.65
CA LEU A 253 0.08 15.65 23.10
C LEU A 253 -0.98 16.57 23.70
N SER A 254 -1.21 17.74 23.10
CA SER A 254 -2.25 18.67 23.54
C SER A 254 -3.62 18.01 23.58
N MET A 255 -3.99 17.23 22.56
CA MET A 255 -5.28 16.53 22.52
C MET A 255 -5.35 15.44 23.59
N LEU A 256 -4.33 14.58 23.69
CA LEU A 256 -4.29 13.50 24.68
C LEU A 256 -4.35 14.04 26.12
N SER A 257 -3.73 15.20 26.37
CA SER A 257 -3.79 15.87 27.66
C SER A 257 -5.19 16.39 28.02
N GLU A 258 -6.14 16.46 27.08
CA GLU A 258 -7.54 16.81 27.39
C GLU A 258 -8.26 15.68 28.13
N ILE A 259 -7.80 14.43 28.02
CA ILE A 259 -8.46 13.25 28.60
C ILE A 259 -7.64 12.53 29.66
N SER A 260 -6.32 12.80 29.74
CA SER A 260 -5.42 12.23 30.75
C SER A 260 -4.56 13.33 31.36
N ARG A 261 -4.33 13.24 32.66
CA ARG A 261 -3.45 14.18 33.40
C ARG A 261 -1.98 13.96 33.05
N ARG A 262 -1.59 12.74 32.71
CA ARG A 262 -0.20 12.35 32.47
C ARG A 262 -0.03 11.83 31.05
N VAL A 263 0.63 12.64 30.21
CA VAL A 263 0.95 12.26 28.83
C VAL A 263 2.47 12.33 28.65
N VAL A 264 3.09 11.20 28.34
CA VAL A 264 4.54 11.08 28.21
C VAL A 264 4.91 10.74 26.77
N ALA A 265 5.85 11.51 26.22
CA ALA A 265 6.40 11.24 24.89
C ALA A 265 7.71 10.46 24.99
N THR A 266 7.91 9.52 24.08
CA THR A 266 9.19 8.81 23.89
C THR A 266 9.65 8.84 22.43
N THR A 267 10.89 8.45 22.19
CA THR A 267 11.51 8.40 20.87
C THR A 267 11.68 6.96 20.39
N GLY A 268 11.62 6.78 19.06
CA GLY A 268 11.79 5.47 18.45
C GLY A 268 13.15 4.81 18.67
N SER A 269 14.15 5.60 19.03
CA SER A 269 15.49 5.15 19.39
C SER A 269 15.52 4.45 20.75
N ILE A 270 14.80 4.98 21.75
CA ILE A 270 14.70 4.37 23.08
C ILE A 270 13.86 3.10 23.03
N THR A 271 12.71 3.15 22.36
CA THR A 271 11.85 1.96 22.20
C THR A 271 12.56 0.88 21.42
N ASP A 272 13.42 1.22 20.46
CA ASP A 272 14.24 0.23 19.75
C ASP A 272 15.23 -0.48 20.65
N GLU A 273 15.88 0.25 21.55
CA GLU A 273 16.81 -0.36 22.51
C GLU A 273 16.07 -1.23 23.53
N LEU A 274 14.98 -0.73 24.12
CA LEU A 274 14.16 -1.51 25.06
C LEU A 274 13.58 -2.77 24.42
N ARG A 275 13.14 -2.72 23.15
CA ARG A 275 12.68 -3.91 22.43
C ARG A 275 13.77 -4.98 22.27
N LYS A 276 15.03 -4.57 22.10
CA LYS A 276 16.16 -5.51 22.02
C LYS A 276 16.47 -6.09 23.38
N ASP A 277 16.51 -5.26 24.41
CA ASP A 277 16.78 -5.68 25.79
C ASP A 277 15.72 -6.67 26.28
N TRP A 278 14.45 -6.39 25.98
CA TRP A 278 13.31 -7.25 26.31
C TRP A 278 13.05 -8.37 25.28
N GLN A 279 13.91 -8.50 24.27
CA GLN A 279 13.87 -9.53 23.23
C GLN A 279 12.55 -9.61 22.43
N LEU A 280 11.73 -8.55 22.42
CA LEU A 280 10.43 -8.54 21.75
C LEU A 280 10.55 -8.68 20.22
N VAL A 281 11.68 -8.24 19.64
CA VAL A 281 11.96 -8.36 18.20
C VAL A 281 11.98 -9.82 17.75
N ASP A 282 12.42 -10.73 18.62
CA ASP A 282 12.54 -12.15 18.31
C ASP A 282 11.17 -12.84 18.30
N ILE A 283 10.23 -12.41 19.15
CA ILE A 283 8.82 -12.88 19.12
C ILE A 283 8.21 -12.66 17.74
N MET A 284 8.43 -11.49 17.12
CA MET A 284 7.93 -11.22 15.77
C MET A 284 8.49 -12.20 14.72
N LYS A 285 9.74 -12.65 14.88
CA LYS A 285 10.33 -13.67 14.01
C LYS A 285 9.68 -15.03 14.28
N GLU A 286 9.55 -15.40 15.55
CA GLU A 286 8.96 -16.68 15.98
C GLU A 286 7.53 -16.84 15.45
N LEU A 287 6.70 -15.78 15.58
CA LEU A 287 5.32 -15.76 15.06
C LEU A 287 5.23 -15.93 13.54
N ASN A 288 6.27 -15.52 12.82
CA ASN A 288 6.32 -15.61 11.37
C ASN A 288 7.08 -16.85 10.88
N LEU A 289 7.88 -17.51 11.73
CA LEU A 289 8.78 -18.57 11.32
C LEU A 289 8.04 -19.75 10.64
N PRO A 290 6.93 -20.30 11.19
CA PRO A 290 6.21 -21.40 10.54
C PRO A 290 5.74 -21.03 9.13
N LYS A 291 5.25 -19.79 8.95
CA LYS A 291 4.82 -19.25 7.65
C LYS A 291 5.98 -19.25 6.66
N TYR A 292 7.15 -18.71 7.03
CA TYR A 292 8.28 -18.61 6.11
C TYR A 292 9.02 -19.94 5.89
N GLU A 293 8.96 -20.85 6.85
CA GLU A 293 9.51 -22.21 6.72
C GLU A 293 8.71 -23.02 5.71
N ALA A 294 7.37 -22.99 5.78
CA ALA A 294 6.49 -23.62 4.79
C ALA A 294 6.72 -23.11 3.36
N LEU A 295 7.34 -21.94 3.21
CA LEU A 295 7.64 -21.30 1.93
C LEU A 295 9.07 -21.54 1.43
N GLY A 296 9.89 -22.30 2.18
CA GLY A 296 11.31 -22.50 1.83
C GLY A 296 12.17 -21.23 1.93
N PHE A 297 11.67 -20.18 2.61
CA PHE A 297 12.39 -18.93 2.83
C PHE A 297 13.14 -18.90 4.17
N VAL A 298 13.42 -20.06 4.76
CA VAL A 298 14.22 -20.18 5.98
C VAL A 298 15.56 -20.82 5.62
N GLU A 299 16.64 -20.10 5.90
CA GLU A 299 17.99 -20.64 5.87
C GLU A 299 18.35 -21.13 7.26
N THR A 300 19.06 -22.25 7.30
CA THR A 300 19.59 -22.82 8.53
C THR A 300 21.09 -22.74 8.47
N PHE A 301 21.72 -22.13 9.48
CA PHE A 301 23.17 -22.10 9.60
C PHE A 301 23.60 -22.41 11.03
N LYS A 302 24.83 -22.90 11.16
CA LYS A 302 25.47 -23.06 12.46
C LYS A 302 26.16 -21.75 12.83
N ASP A 303 25.90 -21.25 14.02
CA ASP A 303 26.64 -20.12 14.56
C ASP A 303 28.05 -20.55 15.02
N LYS A 304 28.82 -19.57 15.52
CA LYS A 304 30.19 -19.78 15.99
C LYS A 304 30.29 -20.75 17.18
N ASP A 305 29.18 -20.96 17.89
CA ASP A 305 29.07 -21.84 19.06
C ASP A 305 28.42 -23.19 18.70
N GLY A 306 28.23 -23.47 17.39
CA GLY A 306 27.65 -24.71 16.88
C GLY A 306 26.13 -24.79 16.95
N ARG A 307 25.43 -23.73 17.40
CA ARG A 307 23.97 -23.70 17.50
C ARG A 307 23.34 -23.53 16.14
N ILE A 308 22.25 -24.24 15.91
CA ILE A 308 21.48 -24.16 14.68
C ILE A 308 20.56 -22.93 14.75
N ILE A 309 20.81 -21.93 13.92
CA ILE A 309 19.98 -20.73 13.81
C ILE A 309 19.16 -20.81 12.53
N LYS A 310 17.84 -20.73 12.68
CA LYS A 310 16.89 -20.54 11.57
C LYS A 310 16.71 -19.05 11.30
N LYS A 311 16.91 -18.62 10.06
CA LYS A 311 16.76 -17.23 9.65
C LYS A 311 15.89 -17.12 8.42
N ILE A 312 14.89 -16.24 8.51
CA ILE A 312 14.01 -15.94 7.40
C ILE A 312 14.75 -15.00 6.41
N LYS A 313 14.78 -15.39 5.12
CA LYS A 313 15.34 -14.58 4.02
C LYS A 313 14.59 -13.26 3.90
N ASP A 314 15.35 -12.16 3.78
CA ASP A 314 14.84 -10.78 3.59
C ASP A 314 13.73 -10.35 4.57
N TRP A 315 13.73 -10.91 5.78
CA TRP A 315 12.72 -10.61 6.77
C TRP A 315 12.95 -9.29 7.47
N SER A 316 11.86 -8.55 7.62
CA SER A 316 11.75 -7.37 8.46
C SER A 316 10.48 -7.48 9.28
N LYS A 317 10.50 -7.03 10.54
CA LYS A 317 9.28 -6.91 11.36
C LYS A 317 8.17 -6.12 10.66
N ARG A 318 8.54 -5.21 9.73
CA ARG A 318 7.62 -4.39 8.95
C ARG A 318 6.83 -5.17 7.90
N ASN A 319 7.12 -6.44 7.68
CA ASN A 319 6.35 -7.32 6.80
C ASN A 319 5.02 -7.75 7.44
N ASP A 320 4.87 -7.56 8.76
CA ASP A 320 3.70 -7.95 9.56
C ASP A 320 3.17 -6.74 10.35
N HIS A 321 1.91 -6.36 10.17
CA HIS A 321 1.28 -5.20 10.82
C HIS A 321 1.32 -5.23 12.36
N ARG A 322 1.44 -6.40 13.00
CA ARG A 322 1.52 -6.52 14.47
C ARG A 322 2.74 -5.84 15.08
N HIS A 323 3.77 -5.52 14.28
CA HIS A 323 4.91 -4.77 14.79
C HIS A 323 4.50 -3.42 15.40
N HIS A 324 3.42 -2.77 14.93
CA HIS A 324 2.91 -1.55 15.55
C HIS A 324 2.38 -1.78 16.97
N ALA A 325 1.74 -2.92 17.22
CA ALA A 325 1.25 -3.28 18.55
C ALA A 325 2.40 -3.65 19.49
N MET A 326 3.42 -4.38 19.00
CA MET A 326 4.65 -4.62 19.76
C MET A 326 5.37 -3.31 20.11
N ASP A 327 5.44 -2.37 19.17
CA ASP A 327 6.01 -1.04 19.39
C ASP A 327 5.19 -0.29 20.47
N ALA A 328 3.85 -0.33 20.40
CA ALA A 328 2.96 0.27 21.40
C ALA A 328 3.07 -0.38 22.79
N LEU A 329 3.22 -1.70 22.87
CA LEU A 329 3.49 -2.44 24.10
C LEU A 329 4.78 -1.94 24.75
N THR A 330 5.83 -1.77 23.93
CA THR A 330 7.11 -1.26 24.42
C THR A 330 6.96 0.15 25.00
N VAL A 331 6.24 1.03 24.28
CA VAL A 331 5.96 2.41 24.69
C VAL A 331 5.19 2.43 26.02
N ALA A 332 4.16 1.60 26.15
CA ALA A 332 3.37 1.49 27.38
C ALA A 332 4.24 1.15 28.60
N PHE A 333 5.24 0.28 28.45
CA PHE A 333 6.16 -0.10 29.53
C PHE A 333 7.41 0.78 29.66
N THR A 334 7.60 1.78 28.79
CA THR A 334 8.76 2.70 28.86
C THR A 334 8.58 3.70 29.99
N LYS A 335 9.17 3.42 31.16
CA LYS A 335 9.18 4.30 32.34
C LYS A 335 10.07 5.52 32.15
N ASP A 336 9.78 6.60 32.88
CA ASP A 336 10.58 7.83 32.92
C ASP A 336 12.05 7.56 33.27
N VAL A 337 12.32 6.58 34.13
CA VAL A 337 13.70 6.20 34.50
C VAL A 337 14.52 5.73 33.30
N PHE A 338 13.90 5.02 32.35
CA PHE A 338 14.60 4.61 31.12
C PHE A 338 14.85 5.82 30.23
N ILE A 339 13.86 6.70 30.11
CA ILE A 339 13.98 7.97 29.38
C ILE A 339 15.11 8.83 29.95
N GLN A 340 15.14 9.02 31.27
CA GLN A 340 16.17 9.76 31.98
C GLN A 340 17.53 9.10 31.81
N TYR A 341 17.60 7.77 31.91
CA TYR A 341 18.83 7.01 31.69
C TYR A 341 19.41 7.23 30.31
N PHE A 342 18.62 7.02 29.25
CA PHE A 342 19.10 7.16 27.89
C PHE A 342 19.40 8.62 27.52
N ASN A 343 18.68 9.59 28.08
CA ASN A 343 18.96 11.01 27.86
C ASN A 343 20.28 11.49 28.46
N ASN A 344 20.62 10.99 29.65
CA ASN A 344 21.81 11.44 30.39
C ASN A 344 22.90 10.37 30.44
N LYS A 345 22.84 9.35 29.57
CA LYS A 345 23.84 8.28 29.51
C LYS A 345 25.27 8.81 29.34
N ASN A 346 25.42 9.99 28.71
CA ASN A 346 26.70 10.70 28.60
C ASN A 346 27.25 11.14 29.98
N ALA A 347 26.39 11.62 30.88
CA ALA A 347 26.78 12.08 32.21
C ALA A 347 27.35 10.96 33.10
N PHE A 348 27.14 9.68 32.74
CA PHE A 348 27.85 8.56 33.37
C PHE A 348 29.37 8.71 33.29
N TRP A 349 29.90 9.42 32.29
CA TRP A 349 31.34 9.62 32.11
C TRP A 349 31.84 10.95 32.71
N MET A 350 30.95 11.73 33.33
CA MET A 350 31.26 13.01 33.95
C MET A 350 31.12 12.89 35.48
N SER A 351 32.11 12.25 36.12
CA SER A 351 32.10 11.85 37.54
C SER A 351 31.86 12.97 38.56
N GLY A 352 31.93 14.24 38.16
CA GLY A 352 31.60 15.41 39.00
C GLY A 352 30.19 16.00 38.82
N SER A 353 29.36 15.45 37.93
CA SER A 353 28.00 15.96 37.66
C SER A 353 26.95 15.35 38.60
N LYS A 354 25.91 16.11 38.95
CA LYS A 354 24.76 15.61 39.73
C LYS A 354 24.03 14.48 38.99
N GLU A 355 24.06 14.54 37.68
CA GLU A 355 23.47 13.60 36.72
C GLU A 355 24.19 12.23 36.77
N HIS A 356 25.50 12.19 37.01
CA HIS A 356 26.28 10.94 37.14
C HIS A 356 25.73 10.02 38.25
N ALA A 357 25.49 10.57 39.44
CA ALA A 357 24.98 9.82 40.59
C ALA A 357 23.58 9.24 40.29
N ASN A 358 22.71 10.05 39.69
CA ASN A 358 21.36 9.63 39.31
C ASN A 358 21.38 8.50 38.27
N ILE A 359 22.19 8.62 37.23
CA ILE A 359 22.29 7.61 36.18
C ILE A 359 22.90 6.30 36.69
N THR A 360 23.89 6.38 37.58
CA THR A 360 24.48 5.19 38.21
C THR A 360 23.46 4.45 39.08
N ALA A 361 22.66 5.17 39.87
CA ALA A 361 21.58 4.57 40.65
C ALA A 361 20.51 3.91 39.78
N ILE A 362 20.11 4.56 38.67
CA ILE A 362 19.15 3.98 37.72
C ILE A 362 19.73 2.72 37.08
N LYS A 363 20.99 2.75 36.64
CA LYS A 363 21.67 1.60 36.03
C LYS A 363 21.66 0.39 36.96
N ASN A 364 22.09 0.58 38.22
CA ASN A 364 22.19 -0.51 39.19
C ASN A 364 20.83 -1.14 39.54
N LYS A 365 19.74 -0.36 39.46
CA LYS A 365 18.40 -0.83 39.81
C LYS A 365 17.62 -1.41 38.64
N TYR A 366 17.79 -0.85 37.44
CA TYR A 366 16.94 -1.14 36.28
C TYR A 366 17.67 -1.84 35.14
N PHE A 367 18.97 -2.12 35.27
CA PHE A 367 19.76 -2.82 34.27
C PHE A 367 20.52 -3.99 34.88
N GLU A 368 20.58 -5.09 34.13
CA GLU A 368 21.38 -6.27 34.47
C GLU A 368 22.22 -6.67 33.25
N LYS A 369 23.52 -6.91 33.44
CA LYS A 369 24.48 -7.25 32.36
C LYS A 369 24.41 -6.27 31.17
N GLY A 370 24.12 -5.00 31.45
CA GLY A 370 24.01 -3.93 30.46
C GLY A 370 22.68 -3.83 29.72
N LYS A 371 21.67 -4.66 30.05
CA LYS A 371 20.33 -4.65 29.43
C LYS A 371 19.28 -4.15 30.41
N ALA A 372 18.30 -3.40 29.93
CA ALA A 372 17.16 -2.96 30.73
C ALA A 372 16.33 -4.17 31.21
N LEU A 373 15.99 -4.18 32.49
CA LEU A 373 15.09 -5.18 33.06
C LEU A 373 13.70 -5.07 32.45
N ALA A 374 13.11 -6.21 32.12
CA ALA A 374 11.72 -6.30 31.65
C ALA A 374 10.73 -5.93 32.78
N PRO A 375 9.49 -5.53 32.46
CA PRO A 375 8.50 -5.14 33.46
C PRO A 375 8.14 -6.24 34.46
N ILE A 376 8.20 -7.49 33.99
CA ILE A 376 8.00 -8.74 34.72
C ILE A 376 9.12 -9.71 34.29
N PRO A 377 9.28 -10.90 34.92
CA PRO A 377 10.29 -11.87 34.51
C PRO A 377 10.28 -12.09 32.99
N LEU A 378 11.46 -12.04 32.36
CA LEU A 378 11.60 -11.93 30.91
C LEU A 378 10.83 -13.02 30.14
N GLU A 379 10.92 -14.27 30.60
CA GLU A 379 10.22 -15.40 29.98
C GLU A 379 8.70 -15.24 30.03
N LEU A 380 8.17 -14.80 31.18
CA LEU A 380 6.74 -14.53 31.32
C LEU A 380 6.31 -13.35 30.45
N PHE A 381 7.11 -12.28 30.41
CA PHE A 381 6.82 -11.11 29.56
C PHE A 381 6.75 -11.50 28.08
N ARG A 382 7.67 -12.36 27.62
CA ARG A 382 7.69 -12.87 26.24
C ARG A 382 6.48 -13.74 25.95
N THR A 383 6.11 -14.64 26.86
CA THR A 383 4.93 -15.52 26.72
C THR A 383 3.64 -14.71 26.60
N GLU A 384 3.41 -13.76 27.51
CA GLU A 384 2.22 -12.89 27.48
C GLU A 384 2.20 -12.00 26.24
N ALA A 385 3.34 -11.40 25.87
CA ALA A 385 3.43 -10.59 24.66
C ALA A 385 3.11 -11.41 23.41
N LYS A 386 3.62 -12.64 23.31
CA LYS A 386 3.34 -13.54 22.20
C LYS A 386 1.86 -13.92 22.14
N HIS A 387 1.27 -14.34 23.26
CA HIS A 387 -0.13 -14.71 23.37
C HIS A 387 -1.06 -13.57 22.92
N HIS A 388 -0.82 -12.34 23.40
CA HIS A 388 -1.62 -11.19 22.99
C HIS A 388 -1.40 -10.83 21.52
N LEU A 389 -0.17 -10.88 21.00
CA LEU A 389 0.12 -10.60 19.59
C LEU A 389 -0.53 -11.63 18.64
N GLU A 390 -0.69 -12.89 19.04
CA GLU A 390 -1.41 -13.92 18.28
C GLU A 390 -2.91 -13.61 18.13
N ASN A 391 -3.49 -13.00 19.16
CA ASN A 391 -4.91 -12.63 19.20
C ASN A 391 -5.24 -11.27 18.55
N ILE A 392 -4.25 -10.53 18.02
CA ILE A 392 -4.51 -9.23 17.40
C ILE A 392 -5.16 -9.39 16.04
N LEU A 393 -6.31 -8.72 15.86
CA LEU A 393 -6.91 -8.47 14.55
C LEU A 393 -6.63 -7.03 14.10
N VAL A 394 -5.83 -6.89 13.05
CA VAL A 394 -5.52 -5.60 12.43
C VAL A 394 -6.73 -5.03 11.70
N SER A 395 -7.17 -3.84 12.13
CA SER A 395 -8.26 -3.08 11.52
C SER A 395 -7.76 -2.01 10.55
N ILE A 396 -8.31 -2.02 9.33
CA ILE A 396 -8.01 -1.05 8.28
C ILE A 396 -9.31 -0.40 7.84
N LYS A 397 -9.33 0.93 7.87
CA LYS A 397 -10.51 1.72 7.51
C LYS A 397 -10.96 1.44 6.07
N ALA A 398 -12.20 0.94 5.93
CA ALA A 398 -12.91 0.86 4.66
C ALA A 398 -13.33 2.24 4.13
N LYS A 399 -13.31 2.42 2.82
CA LYS A 399 -13.71 3.68 2.15
C LYS A 399 -15.15 3.57 1.65
N ASN A 400 -16.11 3.85 2.52
CA ASN A 400 -17.53 3.64 2.20
C ASN A 400 -18.25 4.90 1.69
N LYS A 401 -17.66 6.10 1.86
CA LYS A 401 -18.31 7.36 1.46
C LYS A 401 -18.13 7.63 -0.04
N VAL A 402 -19.23 7.70 -0.76
CA VAL A 402 -19.29 8.00 -2.20
C VAL A 402 -19.14 9.50 -2.49
N VAL A 403 -19.95 10.34 -1.83
CA VAL A 403 -19.90 11.80 -1.98
C VAL A 403 -19.69 12.51 -0.64
N THR A 404 -19.37 13.80 -0.70
CA THR A 404 -19.35 14.68 0.46
C THR A 404 -20.00 16.01 0.09
N ASN A 405 -20.87 16.51 0.96
CA ASN A 405 -21.43 17.83 0.81
C ASN A 405 -20.37 18.88 1.14
N ASN A 406 -20.11 19.79 0.20
CA ASN A 406 -19.23 20.93 0.35
C ASN A 406 -20.00 22.20 -0.02
N ILE A 407 -19.56 23.35 0.51
CA ILE A 407 -20.13 24.65 0.16
C ILE A 407 -19.15 25.31 -0.81
N ASN A 408 -19.52 25.38 -2.08
CA ASN A 408 -18.77 26.13 -3.08
C ASN A 408 -19.04 27.62 -2.89
N ARG A 409 -17.97 28.41 -2.77
CA ARG A 409 -18.04 29.87 -2.67
C ARG A 409 -17.53 30.50 -3.95
N THR A 410 -18.37 31.26 -4.64
CA THR A 410 -17.95 32.07 -5.79
C THR A 410 -18.23 33.54 -5.54
N LYS A 411 -17.30 34.41 -5.94
CA LYS A 411 -17.47 35.86 -5.81
C LYS A 411 -18.45 36.35 -6.87
N LYS A 412 -19.38 37.22 -6.47
CA LYS A 412 -20.25 38.01 -7.35
C LYS A 412 -20.01 39.49 -7.10
N LYS A 413 -20.42 40.35 -8.04
CA LYS A 413 -20.21 41.81 -7.98
C LYS A 413 -20.68 42.42 -6.64
N ASN A 414 -21.74 41.86 -6.04
CA ASN A 414 -22.30 42.29 -4.74
C ASN A 414 -22.31 41.15 -3.70
N GLY A 415 -21.17 40.48 -3.46
CA GLY A 415 -20.99 39.54 -2.35
C GLY A 415 -20.53 38.14 -2.76
N GLU A 416 -20.94 37.12 -2.01
CA GLU A 416 -20.60 35.71 -2.27
C GLU A 416 -21.85 34.92 -2.66
N ASN A 417 -21.68 33.96 -3.56
CA ASN A 417 -22.65 32.91 -3.84
C ASN A 417 -22.18 31.64 -3.13
N LEU A 418 -23.03 31.09 -2.24
CA LEU A 418 -22.78 29.86 -1.50
C LEU A 418 -23.69 28.76 -2.07
N LYS A 419 -23.10 27.74 -2.69
CA LYS A 419 -23.84 26.61 -3.23
C LYS A 419 -23.44 25.32 -2.53
N LEU A 420 -24.40 24.63 -1.91
CA LEU A 420 -24.20 23.26 -1.44
C LEU A 420 -24.03 22.35 -2.65
N GLN A 421 -22.88 21.70 -2.75
CA GLN A 421 -22.51 20.84 -3.87
C GLN A 421 -22.02 19.49 -3.33
N GLN A 422 -22.56 18.40 -3.89
CA GLN A 422 -22.01 17.07 -3.66
C GLN A 422 -20.73 16.90 -4.49
N THR A 423 -19.64 16.59 -3.80
CA THR A 423 -18.33 16.30 -4.41
C THR A 423 -18.03 14.80 -4.32
N PRO A 424 -17.81 14.12 -5.46
CA PRO A 424 -17.36 12.73 -5.48
C PRO A 424 -16.04 12.52 -4.72
N ARG A 425 -15.90 11.39 -4.03
CA ARG A 425 -14.73 11.04 -3.21
C ARG A 425 -13.70 10.15 -3.92
N GLY A 426 -13.78 10.07 -5.23
CA GLY A 426 -12.92 9.23 -6.07
C GLY A 426 -12.97 9.65 -7.53
N GLN A 427 -12.06 9.09 -8.33
CA GLN A 427 -12.06 9.25 -9.77
C GLN A 427 -13.28 8.55 -10.37
N LEU A 428 -14.07 9.28 -11.17
CA LEU A 428 -15.28 8.76 -11.81
C LEU A 428 -14.94 7.85 -13.00
N HIS A 429 -13.96 8.25 -13.80
CA HIS A 429 -13.50 7.52 -14.97
C HIS A 429 -12.04 7.88 -15.28
N LEU A 430 -11.38 7.10 -16.12
CA LEU A 430 -10.08 7.44 -16.67
C LEU A 430 -10.17 8.69 -17.54
N GLU A 431 -9.07 9.44 -17.61
CA GLU A 431 -8.98 10.71 -18.37
C GLU A 431 -9.09 10.52 -19.89
N SER A 432 -8.88 9.29 -20.37
CA SER A 432 -8.93 8.97 -21.79
C SER A 432 -10.37 8.94 -22.30
N ILE A 433 -10.65 9.79 -23.28
CA ILE A 433 -11.90 9.80 -24.04
C ILE A 433 -11.70 9.00 -25.33
N TYR A 434 -12.67 8.14 -25.62
CA TYR A 434 -12.71 7.26 -26.77
C TYR A 434 -13.78 7.74 -27.75
N GLY A 435 -13.47 7.66 -29.04
CA GLY A 435 -14.49 7.67 -30.09
C GLY A 435 -15.11 6.29 -30.24
N SER A 436 -16.19 6.18 -31.01
CA SER A 436 -16.78 4.88 -31.36
C SER A 436 -17.11 4.82 -32.84
N TYR A 437 -17.07 3.63 -33.43
CA TYR A 437 -17.66 3.37 -34.74
C TYR A 437 -18.33 1.99 -34.74
N ARG A 438 -19.28 1.78 -35.66
CA ARG A 438 -19.89 0.46 -35.86
C ARG A 438 -19.02 -0.36 -36.82
N GLN A 439 -18.54 -1.49 -36.35
CA GLN A 439 -17.80 -2.44 -37.16
C GLN A 439 -18.71 -3.58 -37.59
N CYS A 440 -18.72 -3.88 -38.88
CA CYS A 440 -19.34 -5.08 -39.43
C CYS A 440 -18.49 -6.31 -39.05
N ILE A 441 -19.11 -7.27 -38.36
CA ILE A 441 -18.56 -8.60 -38.09
C ILE A 441 -19.33 -9.59 -38.95
N ILE A 442 -18.59 -10.45 -39.64
CA ILE A 442 -19.16 -11.58 -40.36
C ILE A 442 -18.84 -12.84 -39.56
N ARG A 443 -19.89 -13.54 -39.09
CA ARG A 443 -19.77 -14.82 -38.40
C ARG A 443 -20.34 -15.92 -39.29
N ASP A 444 -19.72 -17.09 -39.28
CA ASP A 444 -20.27 -18.26 -39.94
C ASP A 444 -20.94 -19.16 -38.89
N GLU A 445 -22.26 -19.29 -38.95
CA GLU A 445 -23.05 -20.01 -37.94
C GLU A 445 -23.88 -21.13 -38.55
N LYS A 446 -23.96 -22.26 -37.83
CA LYS A 446 -24.81 -23.39 -38.22
C LYS A 446 -26.28 -23.05 -37.96
N VAL A 447 -27.14 -23.22 -38.96
CA VAL A 447 -28.59 -23.03 -38.84
C VAL A 447 -29.15 -24.04 -37.83
N ASN A 448 -29.84 -23.55 -36.81
CA ASN A 448 -30.35 -24.34 -35.68
C ASN A 448 -31.53 -23.64 -34.99
N ALA A 449 -31.96 -24.13 -33.82
CA ALA A 449 -33.04 -23.58 -33.01
C ALA A 449 -32.91 -22.10 -32.60
N SER A 450 -31.76 -21.45 -32.80
CA SER A 450 -31.59 -20.00 -32.52
C SER A 450 -31.95 -19.10 -33.70
N PHE A 451 -32.20 -19.65 -34.89
CA PHE A 451 -32.50 -18.89 -36.10
C PHE A 451 -33.97 -18.46 -36.15
N ASP A 452 -34.35 -17.55 -35.25
CA ASP A 452 -35.64 -16.85 -35.34
C ASP A 452 -35.62 -15.79 -36.46
N ALA A 453 -36.77 -15.14 -36.70
CA ALA A 453 -36.92 -14.14 -37.74
C ALA A 453 -35.90 -13.00 -37.61
N SER A 454 -35.59 -12.58 -36.37
CA SER A 454 -34.61 -11.54 -36.08
C SER A 454 -33.19 -11.98 -36.44
N LYS A 455 -32.81 -13.22 -36.11
CA LYS A 455 -31.49 -13.76 -36.43
C LYS A 455 -31.34 -14.04 -37.92
N ILE A 456 -32.39 -14.54 -38.58
CA ILE A 456 -32.38 -14.77 -40.03
C ILE A 456 -32.23 -13.44 -40.79
N ALA A 457 -32.82 -12.34 -40.31
CA ALA A 457 -32.67 -11.02 -40.93
C ALA A 457 -31.20 -10.58 -41.09
N ASN A 458 -30.30 -11.08 -40.24
CA ASN A 458 -28.87 -10.80 -40.28
C ASN A 458 -28.08 -11.70 -41.26
N VAL A 459 -28.69 -12.70 -41.89
CA VAL A 459 -28.03 -13.57 -42.89
C VAL A 459 -27.59 -12.74 -44.10
N SER A 460 -26.33 -12.88 -44.52
CA SER A 460 -25.70 -11.98 -45.51
C SER A 460 -26.27 -12.10 -46.92
N LYS A 461 -26.58 -13.33 -47.38
CA LYS A 461 -27.12 -13.59 -48.72
C LYS A 461 -28.65 -13.54 -48.67
N SER A 462 -29.25 -12.63 -49.43
CA SER A 462 -30.71 -12.43 -49.47
C SER A 462 -31.49 -13.69 -49.83
N ALA A 463 -30.99 -14.48 -50.79
CA ALA A 463 -31.62 -15.75 -51.18
C ALA A 463 -31.72 -16.73 -50.01
N TYR A 464 -30.65 -16.87 -49.21
CA TYR A 464 -30.66 -17.75 -48.03
C TYR A 464 -31.60 -17.22 -46.96
N ARG A 465 -31.58 -15.91 -46.71
CA ARG A 465 -32.49 -15.24 -45.78
C ARG A 465 -33.95 -15.52 -46.12
N ASN A 466 -34.34 -15.31 -47.38
CA ASN A 466 -35.72 -15.50 -47.85
C ASN A 466 -36.15 -16.97 -47.76
N ALA A 467 -35.28 -17.90 -48.14
CA ALA A 467 -35.57 -19.33 -48.07
C ALA A 467 -35.72 -19.82 -46.61
N LEU A 468 -34.87 -19.32 -45.71
CA LEU A 468 -34.98 -19.62 -44.27
C LEU A 468 -36.23 -18.99 -43.64
N LEU A 469 -36.61 -17.75 -43.99
CA LEU A 469 -37.84 -17.13 -43.51
C LEU A 469 -39.08 -17.89 -43.98
N LYS A 470 -39.16 -18.27 -45.26
CA LYS A 470 -40.24 -19.12 -45.78
C LYS A 470 -40.35 -20.44 -45.04
N ARG A 471 -39.20 -21.09 -44.76
CA ARG A 471 -39.16 -22.32 -43.97
C ARG A 471 -39.60 -22.06 -42.53
N LEU A 472 -39.26 -20.93 -41.92
CA LEU A 472 -39.69 -20.58 -40.57
C LEU A 472 -41.21 -20.36 -40.49
N GLU A 473 -41.78 -19.64 -41.45
CA GLU A 473 -43.22 -19.39 -41.56
C GLU A 473 -44.02 -20.70 -41.73
N ALA A 474 -43.52 -21.64 -42.54
CA ALA A 474 -44.15 -22.94 -42.76
C ALA A 474 -44.22 -23.83 -41.49
N TYR A 475 -43.55 -23.44 -40.40
CA TYR A 475 -43.53 -24.17 -39.12
C TYR A 475 -43.95 -23.25 -37.96
N ASP A 476 -44.98 -22.43 -38.19
CA ASP A 476 -45.62 -21.54 -37.20
C ASP A 476 -44.65 -20.56 -36.53
N ASN A 477 -43.60 -20.15 -37.25
CA ASN A 477 -42.52 -19.31 -36.73
C ASN A 477 -41.77 -19.90 -35.52
N ASP A 478 -41.76 -21.22 -35.33
CA ASP A 478 -40.99 -21.91 -34.29
C ASP A 478 -39.64 -22.41 -34.86
N PRO A 479 -38.50 -21.79 -34.50
CA PRO A 479 -37.19 -22.16 -35.03
C PRO A 479 -36.75 -23.57 -34.62
N LYS A 480 -37.21 -24.08 -33.47
CA LYS A 480 -36.90 -25.46 -33.05
C LYS A 480 -37.56 -26.44 -34.00
N LYS A 481 -38.83 -26.22 -34.37
CA LYS A 481 -39.54 -27.07 -35.33
C LYS A 481 -38.99 -26.91 -36.75
N ALA A 482 -38.66 -25.68 -37.15
CA ALA A 482 -38.24 -25.36 -38.52
C ALA A 482 -36.83 -25.88 -38.88
N PHE A 483 -35.90 -25.93 -37.92
CA PHE A 483 -34.46 -26.12 -38.20
C PHE A 483 -33.76 -27.21 -37.37
N THR A 484 -34.47 -28.04 -36.61
CA THR A 484 -33.85 -29.10 -35.81
C THR A 484 -34.48 -30.48 -36.03
N GLY A 485 -33.89 -31.52 -35.43
CA GLY A 485 -34.43 -32.88 -35.47
C GLY A 485 -34.47 -33.46 -36.88
N LYS A 486 -35.68 -33.70 -37.41
CA LYS A 486 -35.91 -34.15 -38.80
C LYS A 486 -35.83 -33.02 -39.83
N ASN A 487 -35.95 -31.77 -39.38
CA ASN A 487 -35.97 -30.57 -40.23
C ASN A 487 -34.64 -29.81 -40.24
N SER A 488 -33.59 -30.39 -39.67
CA SER A 488 -32.25 -29.84 -39.81
C SER A 488 -31.81 -29.87 -41.28
N LEU A 489 -31.02 -28.88 -41.71
CA LEU A 489 -30.70 -28.69 -43.14
C LEU A 489 -29.93 -29.88 -43.76
N ASP A 490 -29.22 -30.65 -42.93
CA ASP A 490 -28.54 -31.89 -43.33
C ASP A 490 -29.51 -33.03 -43.68
N LYS A 491 -30.72 -33.04 -43.08
CA LYS A 491 -31.73 -34.09 -43.27
C LYS A 491 -32.90 -33.66 -44.15
N ASN A 492 -33.31 -32.39 -44.04
CA ASN A 492 -34.37 -31.79 -44.83
C ASN A 492 -33.87 -30.45 -45.40
N PRO A 493 -33.12 -30.50 -46.52
CA PRO A 493 -32.51 -29.32 -47.12
C PRO A 493 -33.54 -28.25 -47.48
N VAL A 494 -33.12 -26.99 -47.40
CA VAL A 494 -33.89 -25.84 -47.87
C VAL A 494 -33.33 -25.45 -49.23
N TYR A 495 -34.16 -25.53 -50.28
CA TYR A 495 -33.75 -25.18 -51.65
C TYR A 495 -34.10 -23.72 -51.97
N LEU A 496 -33.32 -23.10 -52.85
CA LEU A 496 -33.50 -21.71 -53.28
C LEU A 496 -34.41 -21.59 -54.51
N ASP A 497 -34.54 -22.68 -55.26
CA ASP A 497 -35.28 -22.77 -56.50
C ASP A 497 -36.19 -24.02 -56.51
N GLU A 498 -37.21 -24.00 -57.36
CA GLU A 498 -38.20 -25.09 -57.49
C GLU A 498 -37.60 -26.34 -58.14
N ASN A 499 -36.56 -26.17 -58.96
CA ASN A 499 -35.82 -27.25 -59.62
C ASN A 499 -34.83 -27.97 -58.67
N LYS A 500 -34.73 -27.51 -57.41
CA LYS A 500 -33.86 -28.02 -56.35
C LYS A 500 -32.37 -28.06 -56.72
N MET A 501 -31.91 -27.12 -57.54
CA MET A 501 -30.53 -27.08 -58.02
C MET A 501 -29.57 -26.43 -57.02
N GLU A 502 -29.99 -25.38 -56.31
CA GLU A 502 -29.20 -24.72 -55.26
C GLU A 502 -29.88 -24.86 -53.89
N LYS A 503 -29.10 -25.20 -52.85
CA LYS A 503 -29.58 -25.33 -51.47
C LYS A 503 -28.91 -24.36 -50.52
N VAL A 504 -29.63 -23.97 -49.47
CA VAL A 504 -29.06 -23.25 -48.32
C VAL A 504 -28.04 -24.18 -47.65
N PRO A 505 -26.78 -23.75 -47.46
CA PRO A 505 -25.79 -24.52 -46.73
C PRO A 505 -26.16 -24.62 -45.24
N ASP A 506 -25.73 -25.68 -44.57
CA ASP A 506 -25.95 -25.88 -43.13
C ASP A 506 -25.38 -24.75 -42.26
N ARG A 507 -24.38 -24.04 -42.79
CA ARG A 507 -23.76 -22.87 -42.17
C ARG A 507 -23.93 -21.65 -43.06
N VAL A 508 -24.41 -20.57 -42.48
CA VAL A 508 -24.65 -19.31 -43.18
C VAL A 508 -23.86 -18.18 -42.55
N LYS A 509 -23.39 -17.27 -43.40
CA LYS A 509 -22.73 -16.04 -42.95
C LYS A 509 -23.77 -15.08 -42.41
N ILE A 510 -23.60 -14.66 -41.16
CA ILE A 510 -24.40 -13.66 -40.47
C ILE A 510 -23.58 -12.37 -40.38
N VAL A 511 -24.21 -11.25 -40.68
CA VAL A 511 -23.66 -9.90 -40.57
C VAL A 511 -24.22 -9.25 -39.30
N GLU A 512 -23.34 -8.97 -38.36
CA GLU A 512 -23.66 -8.24 -37.14
C GLU A 512 -22.84 -6.95 -37.08
N PHE A 513 -23.35 -5.95 -36.36
CA PHE A 513 -22.61 -4.71 -36.12
C PHE A 513 -22.28 -4.58 -34.65
N GLU A 514 -20.99 -4.57 -34.32
CA GLU A 514 -20.51 -4.24 -32.98
C GLU A 514 -20.08 -2.78 -32.90
N THR A 515 -20.27 -2.16 -31.74
CA THR A 515 -19.68 -0.86 -31.46
C THR A 515 -18.25 -1.06 -30.97
N VAL A 516 -17.28 -0.47 -31.64
CA VAL A 516 -15.87 -0.52 -31.26
C VAL A 516 -15.42 0.85 -30.79
N TYR A 517 -14.85 0.90 -29.59
CA TYR A 517 -14.27 2.12 -29.03
C TYR A 517 -12.83 2.29 -29.50
N THR A 518 -12.46 3.51 -29.88
CA THR A 518 -11.17 3.83 -30.47
C THR A 518 -10.52 5.03 -29.82
N ILE A 519 -9.19 5.06 -29.86
CA ILE A 519 -8.40 6.20 -29.39
C ILE A 519 -7.25 6.46 -30.38
N ARG A 520 -6.89 7.72 -30.57
CA ARG A 520 -5.74 8.08 -31.42
C ARG A 520 -4.45 8.10 -30.62
N LYS A 521 -3.52 7.21 -30.95
CA LYS A 521 -2.18 7.14 -30.36
C LYS A 521 -1.11 7.62 -31.35
N PRO A 522 -0.01 8.23 -30.87
CA PRO A 522 1.16 8.45 -31.71
C PRO A 522 1.73 7.12 -32.19
N ILE A 523 2.40 7.15 -33.35
CA ILE A 523 3.24 6.04 -33.78
C ILE A 523 4.55 6.16 -33.00
N ASP A 524 4.75 5.26 -32.05
CA ASP A 524 5.93 5.18 -31.22
C ASP A 524 6.30 3.69 -30.99
N PRO A 525 7.47 3.39 -30.41
CA PRO A 525 7.89 2.01 -30.18
C PRO A 525 6.96 1.17 -29.29
N LYS A 526 6.03 1.79 -28.55
CA LYS A 526 5.06 1.13 -27.67
C LYS A 526 3.70 0.91 -28.33
N LEU A 527 3.53 1.36 -29.58
CA LEU A 527 2.28 1.19 -30.33
C LEU A 527 1.99 -0.28 -30.58
N SER A 528 0.81 -0.74 -30.17
CA SER A 528 0.30 -2.07 -30.54
C SER A 528 -0.24 -2.06 -31.97
N ILE A 529 0.60 -2.43 -32.94
CA ILE A 529 0.26 -2.40 -34.38
C ILE A 529 -1.00 -3.23 -34.68
N ASP A 530 -1.17 -4.39 -34.07
CA ASP A 530 -2.34 -5.26 -34.32
C ASP A 530 -3.69 -4.63 -33.93
N LYS A 531 -3.67 -3.61 -33.05
CA LYS A 531 -4.87 -2.87 -32.65
C LYS A 531 -5.21 -1.72 -33.60
N VAL A 532 -4.35 -1.37 -34.55
CA VAL A 532 -4.57 -0.26 -35.50
C VAL A 532 -5.80 -0.55 -36.35
N VAL A 533 -6.80 0.33 -36.31
CA VAL A 533 -8.11 0.09 -36.94
C VAL A 533 -7.99 -0.02 -38.46
N ASP A 534 -7.26 0.91 -39.07
CA ASP A 534 -7.06 0.96 -40.52
C ASP A 534 -6.13 -0.17 -40.99
N ALA A 535 -6.63 -1.05 -41.85
CA ALA A 535 -5.89 -2.22 -42.34
C ALA A 535 -4.68 -1.83 -43.21
N ARG A 536 -4.79 -0.79 -44.04
CA ARG A 536 -3.70 -0.34 -44.92
C ARG A 536 -2.56 0.24 -44.09
N ILE A 537 -2.88 1.08 -43.10
CA ILE A 537 -1.88 1.63 -42.19
C ILE A 537 -1.27 0.52 -41.35
N ARG A 538 -2.06 -0.45 -40.88
CA ARG A 538 -1.55 -1.60 -40.13
C ARG A 538 -0.50 -2.37 -40.93
N THR A 539 -0.79 -2.69 -42.20
CA THR A 539 0.16 -3.37 -43.09
C THR A 539 1.42 -2.53 -43.32
N LEU A 540 1.27 -1.21 -43.52
CA LEU A 540 2.40 -0.29 -43.68
C LEU A 540 3.33 -0.29 -42.45
N LEU A 541 2.75 -0.26 -41.25
CA LEU A 541 3.52 -0.30 -40.00
C LEU A 541 4.20 -1.65 -39.78
N LYS A 542 3.57 -2.76 -40.14
CA LYS A 542 4.20 -4.10 -40.09
C LYS A 542 5.40 -4.19 -41.03
N LYS A 543 5.23 -3.77 -42.28
CA LYS A 543 6.32 -3.71 -43.26
C LYS A 543 7.49 -2.84 -42.76
N ARG A 544 7.18 -1.67 -42.21
CA ARG A 544 8.18 -0.78 -41.60
C ARG A 544 8.91 -1.44 -40.43
N LEU A 545 8.22 -2.24 -39.61
CA LEU A 545 8.86 -2.97 -38.52
C LEU A 545 9.78 -4.08 -39.03
N GLU A 546 9.36 -4.79 -40.09
CA GLU A 546 10.15 -5.82 -40.77
C GLU A 546 11.42 -5.24 -41.41
N GLU A 547 11.35 -4.06 -42.02
CA GLU A 547 12.51 -3.33 -42.58
C GLU A 547 13.61 -3.06 -41.53
N TYR A 548 13.25 -3.02 -40.24
CA TYR A 548 14.17 -2.80 -39.12
C TYR A 548 14.41 -4.08 -38.30
N GLY A 549 14.17 -5.26 -38.88
CA GLY A 549 14.44 -6.54 -38.24
C GLY A 549 13.61 -6.80 -36.97
N GLY A 550 12.43 -6.19 -36.86
CA GLY A 550 11.57 -6.31 -35.68
C GLY A 550 11.89 -5.32 -34.56
N ASP A 551 12.88 -4.43 -34.71
CA ASP A 551 13.23 -3.44 -33.69
C ASP A 551 12.31 -2.21 -33.76
N ALA A 552 11.29 -2.20 -32.90
CA ALA A 552 10.33 -1.11 -32.79
C ALA A 552 10.97 0.23 -32.35
N GLN A 553 12.07 0.21 -31.60
CA GLN A 553 12.76 1.45 -31.19
C GLN A 553 13.36 2.13 -32.41
N ARG A 554 14.04 1.39 -33.27
CA ARG A 554 14.61 1.96 -34.49
C ARG A 554 13.55 2.33 -35.52
N ALA A 555 12.51 1.49 -35.67
CA ALA A 555 11.47 1.70 -36.68
C ALA A 555 10.62 2.96 -36.45
N PHE A 556 10.38 3.35 -35.19
CA PHE A 556 9.35 4.34 -34.83
C PHE A 556 9.81 5.51 -33.94
N SER A 557 11.08 5.57 -33.49
CA SER A 557 11.52 6.70 -32.65
C SER A 557 11.77 7.99 -33.43
N ASN A 558 12.07 7.90 -34.73
CA ASN A 558 12.47 9.04 -35.55
C ASN A 558 11.50 9.31 -36.74
N ILE A 559 10.20 9.32 -36.46
CA ILE A 559 9.15 9.51 -37.48
C ILE A 559 9.06 10.94 -38.02
N GLU A 560 9.70 11.91 -37.37
CA GLU A 560 9.75 13.30 -37.85
C GLU A 560 10.81 13.47 -38.94
N GLU A 561 12.02 12.92 -38.74
CA GLU A 561 13.09 12.96 -39.75
C GLU A 561 12.92 11.86 -40.81
N ASN A 562 12.28 10.73 -40.46
CA ASN A 562 11.98 9.64 -41.37
C ASN A 562 10.47 9.31 -41.38
N PRO A 563 9.65 10.10 -42.09
CA PRO A 563 8.20 9.98 -42.05
C PRO A 563 7.67 8.68 -42.66
N ILE A 564 6.60 8.17 -42.06
CA ILE A 564 5.83 7.05 -42.61
C ILE A 564 4.75 7.61 -43.54
N TRP A 565 4.90 7.36 -44.84
CA TRP A 565 4.04 7.94 -45.87
C TRP A 565 2.81 7.09 -46.14
N LEU A 566 1.61 7.66 -45.96
CA LEU A 566 0.38 7.07 -46.48
C LEU A 566 0.27 7.32 -47.99
N ASN A 567 0.65 8.52 -48.41
CA ASN A 567 0.82 8.91 -49.81
C ASN A 567 2.00 9.88 -49.90
N LYS A 568 3.13 9.40 -50.45
CA LYS A 568 4.37 10.18 -50.55
C LYS A 568 4.26 11.32 -51.57
N GLU A 569 3.62 11.08 -52.71
CA GLU A 569 3.43 12.08 -53.78
C GLU A 569 2.61 13.29 -53.33
N LYS A 570 1.61 13.06 -52.47
CA LYS A 570 0.77 14.12 -51.88
C LYS A 570 1.32 14.69 -50.57
N GLY A 571 2.49 14.25 -50.11
CA GLY A 571 3.07 14.69 -48.85
C GLY A 571 2.27 14.30 -47.61
N ILE A 572 1.46 13.23 -47.67
CA ILE A 572 0.60 12.79 -46.57
C ILE A 572 1.34 11.74 -45.73
N SER A 573 1.88 12.18 -44.60
CA SER A 573 2.52 11.31 -43.60
C SER A 573 1.57 10.95 -42.45
N VAL A 574 1.82 9.81 -41.82
CA VAL A 574 1.06 9.33 -40.66
C VAL A 574 1.89 9.50 -39.41
N LYS A 575 1.42 10.34 -38.49
CA LYS A 575 2.04 10.54 -37.16
C LYS A 575 1.24 9.88 -36.04
N ARG A 576 -0.07 9.73 -36.23
CA ARG A 576 -1.00 9.19 -35.24
C ARG A 576 -2.04 8.30 -35.89
N VAL A 577 -2.34 7.17 -35.25
CA VAL A 577 -3.28 6.17 -35.75
C VAL A 577 -4.40 5.91 -34.76
N ALA A 578 -5.58 5.59 -35.27
CA ALA A 578 -6.67 5.10 -34.45
C ALA A 578 -6.41 3.63 -34.10
N ILE A 579 -6.45 3.30 -32.81
CA ILE A 579 -6.35 1.93 -32.33
C ILE A 579 -7.66 1.53 -31.63
N ARG A 580 -7.99 0.24 -31.68
CA ARG A 580 -9.04 -0.35 -30.85
C ARG A 580 -8.68 -0.19 -29.38
N GLY A 581 -9.62 0.36 -28.62
CA GLY A 581 -9.49 0.71 -27.22
C GLY A 581 -10.09 -0.33 -26.29
N ILE A 582 -11.04 0.10 -25.47
CA ILE A 582 -11.75 -0.69 -24.46
C ILE A 582 -12.94 -1.43 -25.08
N SER A 583 -13.40 -2.50 -24.42
CA SER A 583 -14.59 -3.26 -24.83
C SER A 583 -15.88 -2.64 -24.32
N ASN A 584 -15.88 -2.14 -23.07
CA ASN A 584 -17.03 -1.51 -22.44
C ASN A 584 -16.70 -0.05 -22.13
N ALA A 585 -17.59 0.86 -22.51
CA ALA A 585 -17.43 2.29 -22.26
C ALA A 585 -18.74 2.92 -21.83
N GLN A 586 -18.64 3.94 -20.98
CA GLN A 586 -19.77 4.78 -20.58
C GLN A 586 -19.75 6.05 -21.44
N ALA A 587 -20.87 6.40 -22.05
CA ALA A 587 -21.03 7.70 -22.71
C ALA A 587 -21.18 8.81 -21.65
N LEU A 588 -20.49 9.93 -21.84
CA LEU A 588 -20.64 11.11 -20.98
C LEU A 588 -21.69 12.08 -21.49
N HIS A 589 -21.86 12.17 -22.81
CA HIS A 589 -22.73 13.14 -23.45
C HIS A 589 -23.46 12.52 -24.64
N ASP A 590 -24.50 13.23 -25.10
CA ASP A 590 -25.13 12.99 -26.39
C ASP A 590 -24.66 14.01 -27.42
N LYS A 591 -24.66 13.62 -28.68
CA LYS A 591 -24.33 14.48 -29.81
C LYS A 591 -25.28 15.66 -29.86
N LYS A 592 -24.73 16.80 -30.23
CA LYS A 592 -25.47 18.04 -30.45
C LYS A 592 -25.24 18.56 -31.85
N ASP A 593 -26.24 19.24 -32.39
CA ASP A 593 -26.10 19.99 -33.64
C ASP A 593 -25.27 21.28 -33.43
N LYS A 594 -25.12 22.06 -34.51
CA LYS A 594 -24.37 23.33 -34.48
C LYS A 594 -24.96 24.39 -33.54
N ASP A 595 -26.24 24.27 -33.19
CA ASP A 595 -26.98 25.21 -32.36
C ASP A 595 -27.09 24.72 -30.90
N GLY A 596 -26.60 23.51 -30.61
CA GLY A 596 -26.54 22.90 -29.29
C GLY A 596 -27.71 21.98 -28.94
N ASN A 597 -28.60 21.68 -29.88
CA ASN A 597 -29.74 20.79 -29.67
C ASN A 597 -29.32 19.31 -29.77
N PRO A 598 -29.88 18.41 -28.94
CA PRO A 598 -29.59 16.97 -29.02
C PRO A 598 -29.94 16.38 -30.39
N ILE A 599 -29.03 15.57 -30.95
CA ILE A 599 -29.31 14.76 -32.14
C ILE A 599 -29.86 13.42 -31.69
N LEU A 600 -31.05 13.07 -32.19
CA LEU A 600 -31.77 11.86 -31.82
C LEU A 600 -31.61 10.75 -32.88
N ASP A 601 -31.69 9.50 -32.44
CA ASP A 601 -31.77 8.33 -33.30
C ASP A 601 -33.20 8.06 -33.81
N LYS A 602 -33.39 6.94 -34.52
CA LYS A 602 -34.70 6.54 -35.07
C LYS A 602 -35.76 6.24 -34.00
N GLU A 603 -35.34 6.02 -32.75
CA GLU A 603 -36.22 5.76 -31.60
C GLU A 603 -36.45 7.03 -30.76
N GLY A 604 -35.92 8.17 -31.18
CA GLY A 604 -36.03 9.44 -30.45
C GLY A 604 -35.07 9.55 -29.26
N LYS A 605 -34.04 8.70 -29.15
CA LYS A 605 -33.03 8.77 -28.08
C LYS A 605 -31.81 9.55 -28.52
N GLY A 606 -31.18 10.27 -27.60
CA GLY A 606 -29.92 10.98 -27.86
C GLY A 606 -28.82 10.02 -28.35
N ILE A 607 -28.09 10.43 -29.39
CA ILE A 607 -26.98 9.62 -29.92
C ILE A 607 -25.76 9.84 -29.02
N PRO A 608 -25.22 8.80 -28.35
CA PRO A 608 -24.12 8.98 -27.41
C PRO A 608 -22.80 9.39 -28.09
N THR A 609 -21.99 10.16 -27.37
CA THR A 609 -20.62 10.57 -27.72
C THR A 609 -19.74 10.60 -26.46
N ASP A 610 -18.43 10.79 -26.66
CA ASP A 610 -17.43 10.94 -25.60
C ASP A 610 -17.40 9.77 -24.60
N PHE A 611 -16.89 8.63 -25.08
CA PHE A 611 -16.92 7.39 -24.31
C PHE A 611 -15.73 7.29 -23.37
N VAL A 612 -15.95 6.83 -22.15
CA VAL A 612 -14.89 6.71 -21.13
C VAL A 612 -14.89 5.33 -20.47
N ASN A 613 -13.71 4.94 -19.97
CA ASN A 613 -13.59 3.76 -19.13
C ASN A 613 -13.76 4.17 -17.66
N THR A 614 -14.74 3.59 -16.96
CA THR A 614 -14.96 3.88 -15.54
C THR A 614 -13.86 3.31 -14.65
N SER A 615 -13.36 2.09 -14.93
CA SER A 615 -12.22 1.34 -14.31
C SER A 615 -12.16 1.21 -12.77
N ASN A 616 -12.86 2.05 -12.04
CA ASN A 616 -12.81 2.17 -10.60
C ASN A 616 -14.05 1.50 -10.01
N ASN A 617 -13.95 0.21 -9.71
CA ASN A 617 -15.04 -0.52 -9.05
C ASN A 617 -15.17 -0.06 -7.60
N HIS A 618 -16.35 0.44 -7.22
CA HIS A 618 -16.64 0.89 -5.86
C HIS A 618 -16.94 -0.28 -4.94
N HIS A 619 -17.77 -1.22 -5.41
CA HIS A 619 -18.17 -2.41 -4.67
C HIS A 619 -18.69 -3.48 -5.62
N VAL A 620 -18.83 -4.69 -5.11
CA VAL A 620 -19.64 -5.74 -5.74
C VAL A 620 -20.71 -6.20 -4.76
N ALA A 621 -21.94 -6.34 -5.22
CA ALA A 621 -23.03 -6.93 -4.47
C ALA A 621 -23.18 -8.40 -4.87
N ILE A 622 -23.31 -9.29 -3.89
CA ILE A 622 -23.41 -10.74 -4.08
C ILE A 622 -24.81 -11.20 -3.71
N TYR A 623 -25.39 -12.05 -4.55
CA TYR A 623 -26.75 -12.57 -4.42
C TYR A 623 -26.77 -14.09 -4.56
N ARG A 624 -27.79 -14.74 -4.01
CA ARG A 624 -28.21 -16.07 -4.44
C ARG A 624 -29.13 -15.91 -5.64
N LYS A 625 -28.76 -16.53 -6.74
CA LYS A 625 -29.50 -16.58 -7.99
C LYS A 625 -30.09 -18.00 -8.15
N PRO A 626 -31.41 -18.15 -8.36
CA PRO A 626 -32.00 -19.46 -8.66
C PRO A 626 -31.38 -20.06 -9.91
N VAL A 627 -31.02 -21.35 -9.86
CA VAL A 627 -30.60 -22.10 -11.04
C VAL A 627 -31.87 -22.49 -11.79
N VAL A 628 -31.96 -22.12 -13.06
CA VAL A 628 -33.10 -22.44 -13.92
C VAL A 628 -32.67 -23.39 -15.04
N ASP A 629 -33.59 -24.25 -15.47
CA ASP A 629 -33.41 -25.14 -16.61
C ASP A 629 -33.51 -24.40 -17.95
N LYS A 630 -33.41 -25.13 -19.06
CA LYS A 630 -33.49 -24.55 -20.41
C LYS A 630 -34.86 -23.97 -20.76
N MET A 631 -35.89 -24.26 -19.96
CA MET A 631 -37.26 -23.76 -20.09
C MET A 631 -37.56 -22.63 -19.10
N GLY A 632 -36.59 -22.24 -18.26
CA GLY A 632 -36.74 -21.19 -17.26
C GLY A 632 -37.36 -21.66 -15.94
N GLN A 633 -37.55 -22.97 -15.75
CA GLN A 633 -38.08 -23.53 -14.51
C GLN A 633 -36.96 -23.71 -13.48
N VAL A 634 -37.26 -23.43 -12.21
CA VAL A 634 -36.28 -23.54 -11.12
C VAL A 634 -35.90 -25.00 -10.91
N ILE A 635 -34.60 -25.28 -10.94
CA ILE A 635 -34.05 -26.60 -10.64
C ILE A 635 -34.07 -26.79 -9.13
N LEU A 636 -34.62 -27.91 -8.67
CA LEU A 636 -34.62 -28.30 -7.26
C LEU A 636 -33.35 -29.09 -6.92
N ASP A 637 -32.91 -28.99 -5.67
CA ASP A 637 -31.86 -29.81 -5.09
C ASP A 637 -32.38 -31.17 -4.60
N GLU A 638 -31.48 -32.00 -4.06
CA GLU A 638 -31.79 -33.35 -3.56
C GLU A 638 -32.85 -33.36 -2.44
N ASN A 639 -33.07 -32.22 -1.78
CA ASN A 639 -34.06 -32.05 -0.71
C ASN A 639 -35.36 -31.41 -1.21
N GLY A 640 -35.54 -31.24 -2.53
CA GLY A 640 -36.70 -30.61 -3.13
C GLY A 640 -36.76 -29.09 -2.97
N SER A 641 -35.68 -28.43 -2.56
CA SER A 641 -35.58 -26.97 -2.42
C SER A 641 -34.97 -26.32 -3.67
N PRO A 642 -35.27 -25.05 -4.00
CA PRO A 642 -34.62 -24.35 -5.11
C PRO A 642 -33.10 -24.38 -5.01
N ARG A 643 -32.43 -24.87 -6.06
CA ARG A 643 -30.98 -24.81 -6.17
C ARG A 643 -30.55 -23.37 -6.48
N TYR A 644 -29.56 -22.87 -5.75
CA TYR A 644 -29.01 -21.53 -5.96
C TYR A 644 -27.54 -21.57 -6.39
N GLU A 645 -27.15 -20.58 -7.19
CA GLU A 645 -25.76 -20.22 -7.48
C GLU A 645 -25.48 -18.77 -7.04
N LEU A 646 -24.20 -18.36 -7.05
CA LEU A 646 -23.84 -16.98 -6.74
C LEU A 646 -24.00 -16.08 -7.98
N GLY A 647 -24.83 -15.05 -7.84
CA GLY A 647 -24.92 -13.90 -8.72
C GLY A 647 -24.08 -12.73 -8.21
N GLU A 648 -23.58 -11.88 -9.11
CA GLU A 648 -22.83 -10.68 -8.76
C GLU A 648 -23.32 -9.46 -9.54
N ASP A 649 -23.24 -8.29 -8.93
CA ASP A 649 -23.44 -6.99 -9.56
C ASP A 649 -22.26 -6.08 -9.19
N VAL A 650 -21.38 -5.79 -10.17
CA VAL A 650 -20.16 -5.01 -9.96
C VAL A 650 -20.43 -3.56 -10.30
N ILE A 651 -20.39 -2.70 -9.28
CA ILE A 651 -20.76 -1.29 -9.42
C ILE A 651 -19.52 -0.41 -9.48
N SER A 652 -19.41 0.36 -10.56
CA SER A 652 -18.38 1.37 -10.72
C SER A 652 -18.60 2.56 -9.78
N PHE A 653 -17.54 3.31 -9.48
CA PHE A 653 -17.63 4.54 -8.69
C PHE A 653 -18.45 5.61 -9.40
N PHE A 654 -18.38 5.66 -10.74
CA PHE A 654 -19.24 6.49 -11.57
C PHE A 654 -20.72 6.21 -11.28
N GLU A 655 -21.11 4.94 -11.37
CA GLU A 655 -22.48 4.51 -11.15
C GLU A 655 -22.92 4.72 -9.70
N ALA A 656 -22.05 4.44 -8.72
CA ALA A 656 -22.35 4.72 -7.32
C ALA A 656 -22.67 6.20 -7.08
N VAL A 657 -21.95 7.12 -7.73
CA VAL A 657 -22.24 8.56 -7.67
C VAL A 657 -23.54 8.91 -8.39
N ALA A 658 -23.80 8.30 -9.56
CA ALA A 658 -25.05 8.48 -10.29
C ALA A 658 -26.26 8.05 -9.45
N ARG A 659 -26.21 6.89 -8.80
CA ARG A 659 -27.25 6.39 -7.88
C ARG A 659 -27.50 7.38 -6.74
N VAL A 660 -26.44 7.92 -6.12
CA VAL A 660 -26.60 8.95 -5.05
C VAL A 660 -27.29 10.21 -5.58
N ASN A 661 -26.92 10.69 -6.77
CA ASN A 661 -27.54 11.86 -7.38
C ASN A 661 -29.03 11.63 -7.68
N LEU A 662 -29.39 10.39 -8.08
CA LEU A 662 -30.76 9.94 -8.31
C LEU A 662 -31.52 9.56 -7.02
N ARG A 663 -30.90 9.73 -5.84
CA ARG A 663 -31.45 9.32 -4.53
C ARG A 663 -31.78 7.83 -4.43
N GLN A 664 -31.06 7.01 -5.18
CA GLN A 664 -31.14 5.56 -5.15
C GLN A 664 -30.12 4.98 -4.15
N PRO A 665 -30.39 3.78 -3.60
CA PRO A 665 -29.44 3.10 -2.74
C PRO A 665 -28.17 2.76 -3.53
N VAL A 666 -27.00 2.99 -2.91
CA VAL A 666 -25.70 2.67 -3.55
C VAL A 666 -25.57 1.17 -3.78
N VAL A 667 -25.96 0.36 -2.79
CA VAL A 667 -26.07 -1.10 -2.87
C VAL A 667 -27.55 -1.43 -3.06
N ASP A 668 -27.91 -1.98 -4.21
CA ASP A 668 -29.30 -2.34 -4.50
C ASP A 668 -29.64 -3.72 -3.93
N LYS A 669 -30.21 -3.78 -2.73
CA LYS A 669 -30.55 -5.06 -2.10
C LYS A 669 -31.73 -5.78 -2.76
N ASP A 670 -32.52 -5.08 -3.59
CA ASP A 670 -33.69 -5.61 -4.29
C ASP A 670 -33.41 -5.94 -5.76
N TYR A 671 -32.13 -5.90 -6.16
CA TYR A 671 -31.70 -6.20 -7.52
C TYR A 671 -32.24 -7.57 -7.98
N LYS A 672 -33.04 -7.55 -9.05
CA LYS A 672 -33.68 -8.74 -9.65
C LYS A 672 -34.48 -9.61 -8.67
N ARG A 673 -35.04 -9.00 -7.62
CA ARG A 673 -35.87 -9.71 -6.64
C ARG A 673 -37.08 -10.41 -7.28
N SER A 674 -37.66 -9.82 -8.33
CA SER A 674 -38.74 -10.43 -9.12
C SER A 674 -38.32 -11.70 -9.88
N GLU A 675 -37.03 -11.84 -10.19
CA GLU A 675 -36.44 -13.05 -10.78
C GLU A 675 -36.02 -14.07 -9.69
N GLY A 676 -36.37 -13.83 -8.41
CA GLY A 676 -36.05 -14.71 -7.28
C GLY A 676 -34.64 -14.53 -6.70
N TRP A 677 -33.92 -13.46 -7.07
CA TRP A 677 -32.59 -13.18 -6.53
C TRP A 677 -32.69 -12.71 -5.07
N GLN A 678 -31.74 -13.17 -4.24
CA GLN A 678 -31.70 -12.84 -2.81
C GLN A 678 -30.35 -12.23 -2.45
N PHE A 679 -30.34 -11.00 -1.95
CA PHE A 679 -29.11 -10.33 -1.51
C PHE A 679 -28.45 -11.07 -0.35
N LEU A 680 -27.11 -11.23 -0.42
CA LEU A 680 -26.30 -11.82 0.65
C LEU A 680 -25.48 -10.75 1.38
N PHE A 681 -24.55 -10.13 0.67
CA PHE A 681 -23.66 -9.11 1.20
C PHE A 681 -23.05 -8.29 0.07
N SER A 682 -22.50 -7.13 0.40
CA SER A 682 -21.61 -6.38 -0.48
C SER A 682 -20.16 -6.56 -0.09
N MET A 683 -19.25 -6.41 -1.04
CA MET A 683 -17.80 -6.36 -0.80
C MET A 683 -17.25 -5.03 -1.26
N LYS A 684 -16.61 -4.31 -0.34
CA LYS A 684 -15.86 -3.07 -0.58
C LYS A 684 -14.41 -3.25 -0.18
N GLN A 685 -13.53 -2.45 -0.77
CA GLN A 685 -12.11 -2.47 -0.40
C GLN A 685 -11.90 -2.24 1.10
N ASN A 686 -11.08 -3.09 1.71
CA ASN A 686 -10.78 -3.21 3.14
C ASN A 686 -11.93 -3.69 4.04
N GLU A 687 -13.04 -4.18 3.51
CA GLU A 687 -13.97 -4.98 4.31
C GLU A 687 -13.41 -6.39 4.55
N TYR A 688 -13.80 -7.00 5.65
CA TYR A 688 -13.19 -8.22 6.17
C TYR A 688 -14.10 -9.44 6.00
N PHE A 689 -13.47 -10.57 5.72
CA PHE A 689 -14.09 -11.86 5.51
C PHE A 689 -13.26 -12.94 6.21
N VAL A 690 -13.94 -13.82 6.94
CA VAL A 690 -13.35 -15.03 7.50
C VAL A 690 -13.60 -16.17 6.52
N PHE A 691 -12.52 -16.80 6.07
CA PHE A 691 -12.56 -17.90 5.11
C PHE A 691 -12.59 -19.26 5.85
N PRO A 692 -13.34 -20.25 5.34
CA PRO A 692 -13.11 -21.64 5.73
C PRO A 692 -11.72 -22.10 5.26
N ASN A 693 -11.09 -22.99 6.02
CA ASN A 693 -9.78 -23.54 5.71
C ASN A 693 -9.76 -25.05 5.94
N GLU A 694 -9.95 -25.78 4.84
CA GLU A 694 -10.01 -27.25 4.82
C GLU A 694 -8.70 -27.88 5.32
N LYS A 695 -7.54 -27.26 5.08
CA LYS A 695 -6.23 -27.80 5.51
C LYS A 695 -6.09 -27.86 7.02
N THR A 696 -6.70 -26.91 7.73
CA THR A 696 -6.67 -26.85 9.20
C THR A 696 -7.96 -27.37 9.82
N GLY A 697 -8.95 -27.77 9.02
CA GLY A 697 -10.31 -28.10 9.49
C GLY A 697 -11.08 -26.91 10.07
N PHE A 698 -10.69 -25.67 9.76
CA PHE A 698 -11.34 -24.49 10.32
C PHE A 698 -12.61 -24.15 9.55
N ASN A 699 -13.76 -24.11 10.26
CA ASN A 699 -15.03 -23.69 9.72
C ASN A 699 -15.57 -22.47 10.48
N PRO A 700 -15.73 -21.29 9.84
CA PRO A 700 -16.18 -20.08 10.51
C PRO A 700 -17.63 -20.15 11.01
N LYS A 701 -18.42 -21.13 10.59
CA LYS A 701 -19.80 -21.35 11.07
C LYS A 701 -19.89 -22.12 12.39
N GLU A 702 -18.82 -22.83 12.75
CA GLU A 702 -18.76 -23.69 13.95
C GLU A 702 -18.08 -22.99 15.12
N ILE A 703 -17.56 -21.77 14.90
CA ILE A 703 -16.78 -21.00 15.87
C ILE A 703 -17.51 -19.70 16.16
N ASP A 704 -17.60 -19.32 17.44
CA ASP A 704 -18.08 -18.00 17.83
C ASP A 704 -17.03 -16.93 17.44
N LEU A 705 -17.30 -16.23 16.34
CA LEU A 705 -16.41 -15.19 15.81
C LEU A 705 -16.42 -13.90 16.63
N LEU A 706 -17.40 -13.70 17.52
CA LEU A 706 -17.48 -12.51 18.38
C LEU A 706 -16.63 -12.69 19.65
N ASN A 707 -16.37 -13.94 20.06
CA ASN A 707 -15.57 -14.24 21.25
C ASN A 707 -14.06 -13.99 21.01
N PRO A 708 -13.43 -13.05 21.74
CA PRO A 708 -11.99 -12.77 21.63
C PRO A 708 -11.07 -13.96 21.88
N GLU A 709 -11.48 -14.94 22.69
CA GLU A 709 -10.68 -16.17 22.97
C GLU A 709 -10.40 -16.98 21.70
N ASN A 710 -11.24 -16.82 20.66
CA ASN A 710 -11.08 -17.51 19.38
C ASN A 710 -10.18 -16.74 18.39
N TYR A 711 -9.65 -15.56 18.73
CA TYR A 711 -8.99 -14.70 17.75
C TYR A 711 -7.69 -15.31 17.19
N ALA A 712 -6.93 -16.06 17.99
CA ALA A 712 -5.77 -16.81 17.50
C ALA A 712 -6.15 -17.85 16.42
N LEU A 713 -7.35 -18.44 16.51
CA LEU A 713 -7.88 -19.38 15.50
C LEU A 713 -8.47 -18.65 14.28
N ILE A 714 -9.08 -17.50 14.48
CA ILE A 714 -9.73 -16.70 13.42
C ILE A 714 -8.69 -15.93 12.59
N SER A 715 -7.67 -15.37 13.23
CA SER A 715 -6.66 -14.49 12.65
C SER A 715 -6.02 -15.05 11.38
N PRO A 716 -5.53 -16.32 11.33
CA PRO A 716 -4.98 -16.94 10.11
C PRO A 716 -5.96 -17.00 8.92
N ASN A 717 -7.26 -16.95 9.20
CA ASN A 717 -8.34 -17.10 8.24
C ASN A 717 -9.04 -15.76 7.93
N LEU A 718 -8.54 -14.66 8.48
CA LEU A 718 -9.11 -13.31 8.34
C LEU A 718 -8.44 -12.54 7.20
N PHE A 719 -9.22 -12.25 6.17
CA PHE A 719 -8.75 -11.54 4.99
C PHE A 719 -9.60 -10.30 4.71
N ARG A 720 -8.96 -9.24 4.23
CA ARG A 720 -9.62 -8.02 3.76
C ARG A 720 -9.66 -7.97 2.24
N VAL A 721 -10.72 -7.42 1.67
CA VAL A 721 -10.84 -7.18 0.23
C VAL A 721 -9.76 -6.20 -0.22
N GLN A 722 -8.98 -6.57 -1.23
CA GLN A 722 -7.93 -5.73 -1.83
C GLN A 722 -8.37 -5.14 -3.17
N LYS A 723 -8.91 -5.98 -4.07
CA LYS A 723 -9.37 -5.61 -5.42
C LYS A 723 -10.65 -6.37 -5.77
N ILE A 724 -11.48 -5.75 -6.60
CA ILE A 724 -12.77 -6.26 -7.04
C ILE A 724 -12.83 -6.16 -8.57
N GLY A 725 -13.16 -7.25 -9.23
CA GLY A 725 -13.46 -7.35 -10.66
C GLY A 725 -14.64 -8.31 -10.89
N LEU A 726 -15.05 -8.45 -12.15
CA LEU A 726 -16.10 -9.38 -12.54
C LEU A 726 -15.58 -10.82 -12.38
N ASN A 727 -16.19 -11.59 -11.48
CA ASN A 727 -15.79 -12.95 -11.12
C ASN A 727 -14.30 -13.08 -10.78
N ASP A 728 -13.68 -12.02 -10.27
CA ASP A 728 -12.26 -11.96 -9.92
C ASP A 728 -12.04 -11.01 -8.73
N TYR A 729 -11.96 -11.60 -7.54
CA TYR A 729 -11.76 -10.89 -6.29
C TYR A 729 -10.38 -11.22 -5.75
N THR A 730 -9.68 -10.20 -5.25
CA THR A 730 -8.40 -10.38 -4.55
C THR A 730 -8.55 -9.95 -3.11
N PHE A 731 -8.18 -10.83 -2.18
CA PHE A 731 -8.13 -10.59 -0.75
C PHE A 731 -6.69 -10.63 -0.24
N ARG A 732 -6.46 -9.90 0.86
CA ARG A 732 -5.18 -9.80 1.55
C ARG A 732 -5.35 -10.25 2.98
N HIS A 733 -4.46 -11.09 3.47
CA HIS A 733 -4.46 -11.44 4.88
C HIS A 733 -4.25 -10.17 5.72
N HIS A 734 -5.01 -10.03 6.81
CA HIS A 734 -5.09 -8.77 7.54
C HIS A 734 -3.76 -8.30 8.16
N LEU A 735 -2.83 -9.22 8.44
CA LEU A 735 -1.50 -8.91 8.96
C LEU A 735 -0.50 -8.42 7.89
N GLU A 736 -0.80 -8.57 6.60
CA GLU A 736 0.18 -8.30 5.54
C GLU A 736 0.29 -6.81 5.21
N THR A 737 1.53 -6.31 5.24
CA THR A 737 1.84 -4.93 4.88
C THR A 737 2.09 -4.75 3.39
N SER A 738 2.52 -5.80 2.68
CA SER A 738 2.75 -5.78 1.24
C SER A 738 1.46 -6.03 0.46
N ILE A 739 1.31 -5.31 -0.65
CA ILE A 739 0.20 -5.48 -1.60
C ILE A 739 0.54 -6.40 -2.78
N GLN A 740 1.77 -6.90 -2.86
CA GLN A 740 2.24 -7.69 -3.99
C GLN A 740 1.89 -9.19 -3.84
N ASN A 741 1.66 -9.85 -4.96
CA ASN A 741 1.44 -11.30 -5.06
C ASN A 741 2.73 -11.96 -5.55
N ASN A 742 3.77 -11.94 -4.72
CA ASN A 742 5.12 -12.30 -5.16
C ASN A 742 5.29 -13.78 -5.50
N SER A 743 4.41 -14.66 -5.03
CA SER A 743 4.49 -16.10 -5.24
C SER A 743 3.11 -16.77 -5.14
N ASN A 744 2.90 -17.87 -5.86
CA ASN A 744 1.67 -18.66 -5.83
C ASN A 744 1.59 -19.57 -4.60
N GLU A 745 2.74 -19.95 -4.05
CA GLU A 745 2.89 -20.72 -2.81
C GLU A 745 2.30 -19.96 -1.60
N LEU A 746 2.25 -18.63 -1.69
CA LEU A 746 1.65 -17.73 -0.70
C LEU A 746 0.13 -17.62 -0.77
N LYS A 747 -0.51 -18.24 -1.78
CA LYS A 747 -1.95 -18.22 -1.95
C LYS A 747 -2.62 -18.99 -0.80
N PHE A 748 -3.70 -18.44 -0.24
CA PHE A 748 -4.39 -18.88 0.97
C PHE A 748 -3.63 -18.68 2.29
N ILE A 749 -2.39 -18.16 2.26
CA ILE A 749 -1.63 -17.79 3.47
C ILE A 749 -1.60 -16.27 3.61
N THR A 750 -1.15 -15.56 2.58
CA THR A 750 -1.04 -14.10 2.62
C THR A 750 -2.03 -13.42 1.69
N TRP A 751 -2.55 -14.12 0.68
CA TRP A 751 -3.53 -13.58 -0.25
C TRP A 751 -4.42 -14.65 -0.84
N ILE A 752 -5.60 -14.25 -1.29
CA ILE A 752 -6.54 -15.12 -2.02
C ILE A 752 -6.94 -14.39 -3.30
N ARG A 753 -6.94 -15.10 -4.43
CA ARG A 753 -7.61 -14.65 -5.65
C ARG A 753 -8.57 -15.73 -6.10
N CYS A 754 -9.83 -15.39 -6.19
CA CYS A 754 -10.91 -16.30 -6.52
C CYS A 754 -12.04 -15.59 -7.28
N GLY A 755 -12.85 -16.38 -8.00
CA GLY A 755 -14.14 -15.91 -8.47
C GLY A 755 -15.25 -16.21 -7.47
N LYS A 756 -16.50 -16.12 -7.92
CA LYS A 756 -17.72 -16.35 -7.12
C LYS A 756 -17.69 -17.64 -6.33
N ASN A 757 -17.25 -18.75 -6.92
CA ASN A 757 -17.23 -20.05 -6.23
C ASN A 757 -16.28 -20.07 -5.03
N GLY A 758 -15.18 -19.29 -5.06
CA GLY A 758 -14.20 -19.25 -3.97
C GLY A 758 -14.56 -18.31 -2.83
N ILE A 759 -15.72 -17.64 -2.90
CA ILE A 759 -16.32 -16.90 -1.78
C ILE A 759 -17.55 -17.64 -1.22
N ASN A 760 -17.75 -18.90 -1.59
CA ASN A 760 -18.80 -19.70 -0.97
C ASN A 760 -18.40 -20.05 0.47
N GLY A 761 -19.33 -19.91 1.42
CA GLY A 761 -19.09 -20.21 2.83
C GLY A 761 -18.27 -19.18 3.63
N VAL A 762 -17.82 -18.08 3.02
CA VAL A 762 -17.14 -17.00 3.74
C VAL A 762 -18.11 -16.20 4.62
N ILE A 763 -17.64 -15.70 5.75
CA ILE A 763 -18.44 -14.85 6.65
C ILE A 763 -17.88 -13.42 6.64
N LYS A 764 -18.70 -12.45 6.22
CA LYS A 764 -18.37 -11.03 6.33
C LYS A 764 -18.33 -10.62 7.80
N VAL A 765 -17.29 -9.91 8.21
CA VAL A 765 -17.14 -9.42 9.58
C VAL A 765 -16.75 -7.94 9.60
N ARG A 766 -17.11 -7.24 10.68
CA ARG A 766 -16.68 -5.87 10.93
C ARG A 766 -15.72 -5.84 12.11
N VAL A 767 -14.51 -5.33 11.87
CA VAL A 767 -13.51 -5.10 12.92
C VAL A 767 -13.51 -3.63 13.33
N ASN A 768 -13.63 -3.33 14.62
CA ASN A 768 -13.65 -1.96 15.16
C ASN A 768 -12.23 -1.35 15.24
N HIS A 769 -12.09 -0.17 15.85
CA HIS A 769 -10.82 0.56 15.91
C HIS A 769 -9.77 -0.07 16.83
N ILE A 770 -10.16 -0.99 17.72
CA ILE A 770 -9.27 -1.69 18.66
C ILE A 770 -9.10 -3.17 18.30
N GLY A 771 -9.53 -3.59 17.10
CA GLY A 771 -9.30 -4.95 16.62
C GLY A 771 -10.31 -5.99 17.09
N GLN A 772 -11.51 -5.58 17.55
CA GLN A 772 -12.57 -6.52 17.91
C GLN A 772 -13.56 -6.70 16.76
N ILE A 773 -14.02 -7.93 16.55
CA ILE A 773 -15.15 -8.24 15.69
C ILE A 773 -16.43 -7.80 16.41
N VAL A 774 -17.14 -6.84 15.84
CA VAL A 774 -18.34 -6.23 16.45
C VAL A 774 -19.65 -6.57 15.72
N SER A 775 -19.56 -7.15 14.52
CA SER A 775 -20.73 -7.63 13.78
C SER A 775 -20.34 -8.65 12.72
N MET A 776 -21.27 -9.56 12.43
CA MET A 776 -21.21 -10.53 11.33
C MET A 776 -22.29 -10.23 10.29
N GLY A 777 -22.02 -10.53 9.02
CA GLY A 777 -22.93 -10.26 7.90
C GLY A 777 -22.81 -8.85 7.31
N GLU A 778 -23.83 -8.42 6.57
CA GLU A 778 -23.88 -7.08 5.98
C GLU A 778 -24.17 -6.00 7.05
N TYR A 779 -23.44 -4.88 6.98
CA TYR A 779 -23.51 -3.77 7.95
C TYR A 779 -23.44 -2.38 7.30
#